data_AF-A0A2P2FL54-F1
#
_entry.id   AF-A0A2P2FL54-F1
#
_cell.length_a   1.000
_cell.length_b   1.000
_cell.length_c   1.000
_cell.angle_alpha   90.00
_cell.angle_beta   90.00
_cell.angle_gamma   90.00
#
_symmetry.space_group_name_H-M   'P 1'
#
loop_
_entity.id
_entity.type
_entity.pdbx_description
1 polymer ?
#
loop_
_entity_poly.entity_id
_entity_poly.type
_entity_poly.pdbx_seq_one_letter_code
_entity_poly.pdbx_strand_id
1 'polypeptide(L)'
;MVATAALLQVPPQVADAAPGPGALPGLDLGAANRRAPVSGLYDWSKAGYRGGAALPGSGEVNPNATCQVTAAELASQYNVKPDDGADDTNGIQSAIDGIKSACSPSGSYTKLSTITFPAGRFDVTHEIHVDADYLILRGAGKDATKFVYEPDANTLYDTLTPDGSDWDEDGMTSGAGKGGWLWPGRGLFRVQSRGVHTSYSSDHASAPANRKDIFEGTINVHWKAGVKLRGKPGDTAFAARTGDKVVHLASSGALTSLAAGNLVNIRAANSRKFYEQQQATPTTFPLLNMHMRQQIFTIAALDTTARTITLDKPLEYDVPVNSTSDGSSPIDGATYDSKAAPLVDPVLGVGFENLGFTQDMPGLNPAEANNNYGNMAPAAEMHGIVFKWAANSWVRGIRAEMTGSHPIVTEEAKNLQIVDNELHGSWNKGKGGNGYFRGSRVWDSLYAGNTSTLLRHFTFQWSAAGNVVIGNSFDSDLNLHGGWERNNLFELNTVKVPYAHRSGNCRANCGEEGGGGPDDSNWFPIWWGAGKKAVKWSGATGYRNVFFNNAMTKQLADNGPYNDFYADRHRVYSFGWDGTGYKHLDVGGIPIADWAKNEQRDYTGGHGVDATKTDAASSLFLKSVDGTPPSSPSSTTTQTPSACLNATFTRKSVWESGYGGAFSITNTCSAAVGSWAVEFDLPSGTTITGSWSSVPTRTGQHYRFGNAAHNGSVKPGGTATFGFNAAGQGLPVACTIAGTKCGGTE
;
A
#
# COMPACT_ATOMS: atom_id res chain seq x y z
N MET A 1 -38.73 -3.38 -56.07
CA MET A 1 -39.08 -3.93 -54.74
C MET A 1 -37.85 -4.66 -54.25
N VAL A 2 -37.06 -3.99 -53.43
CA VAL A 2 -37.05 -3.99 -51.95
C VAL A 2 -36.03 -5.00 -51.46
N ALA A 3 -34.93 -4.43 -50.99
CA ALA A 3 -33.83 -5.09 -50.31
C ALA A 3 -34.28 -5.66 -48.97
N THR A 4 -33.66 -6.76 -48.56
CA THR A 4 -33.36 -7.03 -47.15
C THR A 4 -31.99 -7.65 -47.08
N ALA A 5 -31.03 -6.83 -46.67
CA ALA A 5 -29.73 -7.27 -46.18
C ALA A 5 -29.95 -8.27 -45.04
N ALA A 6 -29.34 -9.45 -45.14
CA ALA A 6 -29.20 -10.34 -44.01
C ALA A 6 -28.25 -9.66 -43.02
N LEU A 7 -28.84 -8.99 -42.02
CA LEU A 7 -28.13 -8.54 -40.84
C LEU A 7 -27.43 -9.75 -40.22
N LEU A 8 -26.09 -9.66 -40.15
CA LEU A 8 -25.29 -10.45 -39.22
C LEU A 8 -25.98 -10.39 -37.86
N GLN A 9 -26.48 -11.54 -37.39
CA GLN A 9 -26.81 -11.68 -35.98
C GLN A 9 -25.50 -11.64 -35.22
N VAL A 10 -25.14 -10.42 -34.79
CA VAL A 10 -24.22 -10.22 -33.68
C VAL A 10 -24.75 -11.08 -32.54
N PRO A 11 -23.99 -12.04 -32.01
CA PRO A 11 -24.43 -12.81 -30.87
C PRO A 11 -24.82 -11.82 -29.76
N PRO A 12 -25.90 -12.09 -29.01
CA PRO A 12 -26.31 -11.20 -27.93
C PRO A 12 -25.11 -11.00 -27.01
N GLN A 13 -24.67 -9.75 -26.91
CA GLN A 13 -23.69 -9.29 -25.93
C GLN A 13 -24.30 -9.60 -24.56
N VAL A 14 -23.91 -10.72 -23.96
CA VAL A 14 -24.37 -11.11 -22.64
C VAL A 14 -23.69 -10.18 -21.64
N ALA A 15 -24.45 -9.17 -21.26
CA ALA A 15 -24.39 -8.36 -20.04
C ALA A 15 -22.99 -7.97 -19.54
N ASP A 16 -22.64 -6.70 -19.79
CA ASP A 16 -21.88 -5.92 -18.82
C ASP A 16 -22.42 -6.15 -17.40
N ALA A 17 -21.57 -6.67 -16.53
CA ALA A 17 -21.57 -6.37 -15.10
C ALA A 17 -20.25 -6.79 -14.42
N ALA A 18 -19.12 -6.23 -14.84
CA ALA A 18 -18.06 -5.90 -13.87
C ALA A 18 -18.23 -4.42 -13.54
N PRO A 19 -18.39 -3.96 -12.27
CA PRO A 19 -18.17 -4.63 -10.98
C PRO A 19 -19.38 -4.48 -10.01
N GLY A 20 -19.22 -4.83 -8.73
CA GLY A 20 -19.95 -4.09 -7.68
C GLY A 20 -19.13 -2.84 -7.30
N PRO A 21 -19.73 -1.68 -6.97
CA PRO A 21 -19.03 -0.44 -6.61
C PRO A 21 -18.44 -0.54 -5.19
N GLY A 22 -17.47 -1.44 -4.99
CA GLY A 22 -17.14 -1.99 -3.67
C GLY A 22 -15.85 -1.48 -3.03
N ALA A 23 -15.03 -0.70 -3.73
CA ALA A 23 -13.94 0.01 -3.10
C ALA A 23 -14.51 1.17 -2.29
N LEU A 24 -13.88 1.48 -1.17
CA LEU A 24 -14.17 2.62 -0.32
C LEU A 24 -13.07 3.66 -0.56
N PRO A 25 -13.12 4.44 -1.65
CA PRO A 25 -12.12 5.45 -1.90
C PRO A 25 -12.24 6.60 -0.91
N GLY A 26 -11.14 7.29 -0.65
CA GLY A 26 -11.16 8.51 0.16
C GLY A 26 -11.44 8.28 1.65
N LEU A 27 -11.15 7.08 2.17
CA LEU A 27 -11.15 6.82 3.61
C LEU A 27 -10.24 7.83 4.33
N ASP A 28 -10.66 8.32 5.50
CA ASP A 28 -9.77 9.07 6.38
C ASP A 28 -8.77 8.11 7.03
N LEU A 29 -7.58 8.02 6.44
CA LEU A 29 -6.51 7.15 6.91
C LEU A 29 -5.54 7.89 7.85
N GLY A 30 -5.88 9.10 8.30
CA GLY A 30 -5.05 9.89 9.20
C GLY A 30 -4.97 9.30 10.60
N ALA A 31 -3.88 9.59 11.31
CA ALA A 31 -3.64 9.15 12.68
C ALA A 31 -4.81 9.43 13.65
N ALA A 32 -5.54 10.54 13.46
CA ALA A 32 -6.69 10.91 14.28
C ALA A 32 -7.86 9.91 14.17
N ASN A 33 -8.04 9.29 13.00
CA ASN A 33 -9.06 8.28 12.75
C ASN A 33 -8.60 6.85 13.08
N ARG A 34 -7.35 6.64 13.51
CA ARG A 34 -6.88 5.32 13.96
C ARG A 34 -7.60 4.93 15.24
N ARG A 35 -8.18 3.74 15.24
CA ARG A 35 -8.76 3.13 16.44
C ARG A 35 -7.64 2.73 17.40
N ALA A 36 -7.94 2.76 18.70
CA ALA A 36 -7.02 2.19 19.70
C ALA A 36 -6.86 0.68 19.45
N PRO A 37 -5.67 0.10 19.69
CA PRO A 37 -5.44 -1.33 19.46
C PRO A 37 -6.44 -2.20 20.23
N VAL A 38 -7.04 -3.16 19.53
CA VAL A 38 -7.99 -4.09 20.14
C VAL A 38 -7.23 -5.15 20.95
N SER A 39 -7.63 -5.35 22.20
CA SER A 39 -6.93 -6.27 23.12
C SER A 39 -6.81 -7.69 22.55
N GLY A 40 -5.57 -8.20 22.53
CA GLY A 40 -5.21 -9.52 22.01
C GLY A 40 -5.01 -9.59 20.49
N LEU A 41 -5.21 -8.48 19.77
CA LEU A 41 -4.83 -8.36 18.36
C LEU A 41 -3.51 -7.61 18.20
N TYR A 42 -2.95 -7.64 16.99
CA TYR A 42 -1.76 -6.86 16.65
C TYR A 42 -2.09 -5.36 16.61
N ASP A 43 -1.11 -4.52 16.91
CA ASP A 43 -1.25 -3.07 16.82
C ASP A 43 -0.91 -2.58 15.41
N TRP A 44 -1.93 -2.35 14.61
CA TRP A 44 -1.79 -1.81 13.25
C TRP A 44 -1.76 -0.28 13.19
N SER A 45 -1.86 0.45 14.31
CA SER A 45 -2.05 1.92 14.31
C SER A 45 -0.98 2.69 13.53
N LYS A 46 0.21 2.10 13.38
CA LYS A 46 1.35 2.65 12.64
C LYS A 46 1.45 2.20 11.18
N ALA A 47 0.49 1.43 10.65
CA ALA A 47 0.51 1.04 9.25
C ALA A 47 0.33 2.27 8.33
N GLY A 48 1.11 2.32 7.26
CA GLY A 48 1.07 3.36 6.23
C GLY A 48 2.22 4.35 6.30
N TYR A 49 2.07 5.45 5.55
CA TYR A 49 3.13 6.44 5.35
C TYR A 49 3.67 6.96 6.68
N ARG A 50 4.99 6.85 6.86
CA ARG A 50 5.73 7.32 8.06
C ARG A 50 5.11 6.90 9.40
N GLY A 51 4.57 5.69 9.50
CA GLY A 51 3.99 5.22 10.76
C GLY A 51 2.55 5.71 10.98
N GLY A 52 1.77 5.90 9.89
CA GLY A 52 0.38 6.37 9.95
C GLY A 52 0.22 7.90 9.88
N ALA A 53 1.24 8.64 9.46
CA ALA A 53 1.15 10.07 9.18
C ALA A 53 0.24 10.34 7.96
N ALA A 54 -0.32 11.54 7.88
CA ALA A 54 -1.03 11.97 6.68
C ALA A 54 -0.09 12.02 5.47
N LEU A 55 -0.63 11.70 4.29
CA LEU A 55 0.10 11.90 3.03
C LEU A 55 0.40 13.39 2.82
N PRO A 56 1.54 13.72 2.18
CA PRO A 56 1.90 15.11 1.91
C PRO A 56 0.83 15.88 1.12
N GLY A 57 0.60 17.12 1.52
CA GLY A 57 -0.18 18.11 0.78
C GLY A 57 0.72 19.16 0.13
N SER A 58 0.14 20.28 -0.27
CA SER A 58 0.89 21.40 -0.85
C SER A 58 1.85 22.08 0.13
N GLY A 59 1.60 21.96 1.44
CA GLY A 59 2.42 22.57 2.49
C GLY A 59 3.78 21.90 2.68
N GLU A 60 3.90 20.64 2.25
CA GLU A 60 5.13 19.87 2.35
C GLU A 60 5.99 19.93 1.07
N VAL A 61 5.50 20.58 0.01
CA VAL A 61 6.29 20.79 -1.22
C VAL A 61 7.46 21.74 -0.95
N ASN A 62 8.62 21.43 -1.52
CA ASN A 62 9.83 22.23 -1.40
C ASN A 62 9.57 23.64 -1.96
N PRO A 63 9.70 24.71 -1.16
CA PRO A 63 9.41 26.06 -1.62
C PRO A 63 10.42 26.59 -2.66
N ASN A 64 11.56 25.93 -2.82
CA ASN A 64 12.52 26.30 -3.86
C ASN A 64 11.99 25.88 -5.24
N ALA A 65 11.80 26.87 -6.12
CA ALA A 65 11.31 26.65 -7.49
C ALA A 65 12.21 25.70 -8.30
N THR A 66 13.52 25.68 -8.05
CA THR A 66 14.43 24.74 -8.76
C THR A 66 14.17 23.27 -8.42
N CYS A 67 13.42 23.01 -7.34
CA CYS A 67 13.00 21.66 -6.92
C CYS A 67 11.56 21.36 -7.32
N GLN A 68 10.95 22.19 -8.16
CA GLN A 68 9.60 22.02 -8.69
C GLN A 68 9.64 22.11 -10.22
N VAL A 69 9.97 20.99 -10.88
CA VAL A 69 10.02 20.94 -12.34
C VAL A 69 8.60 21.01 -12.89
N THR A 70 8.31 22.09 -13.61
CA THR A 70 7.02 22.35 -14.25
C THR A 70 6.91 21.64 -15.60
N ALA A 71 5.69 21.50 -16.12
CA ALA A 71 5.43 20.98 -17.46
C ALA A 71 6.17 21.77 -18.56
N ALA A 72 6.29 23.10 -18.40
CA ALA A 72 7.01 23.94 -19.36
C ALA A 72 8.52 23.68 -19.33
N GLU A 73 9.09 23.41 -18.15
CA GLU A 73 10.50 23.07 -17.99
C GLU A 73 10.80 21.66 -18.50
N LEU A 74 9.91 20.69 -18.24
CA LEU A 74 9.97 19.36 -18.86
C LEU A 74 10.11 19.46 -20.38
N ALA A 75 9.23 20.21 -21.03
CA ALA A 75 9.25 20.37 -22.48
C ALA A 75 10.49 21.12 -23.01
N SER A 76 10.89 22.20 -22.34
CA SER A 76 11.93 23.11 -22.85
C SER A 76 13.35 22.73 -22.46
N GLN A 77 13.56 22.09 -21.30
CA GLN A 77 14.87 21.76 -20.76
C GLN A 77 15.20 20.28 -20.87
N TYR A 78 14.18 19.40 -20.80
CA TYR A 78 14.37 17.95 -20.78
C TYR A 78 13.84 17.25 -22.04
N ASN A 79 13.23 18.01 -22.96
CA ASN A 79 12.59 17.49 -24.17
C ASN A 79 11.55 16.40 -23.86
N VAL A 80 10.77 16.58 -22.79
CA VAL A 80 9.66 15.70 -22.42
C VAL A 80 8.35 16.37 -22.80
N LYS A 81 7.62 15.83 -23.77
CA LYS A 81 6.42 16.48 -24.35
C LYS A 81 5.33 15.44 -24.60
N PRO A 82 4.10 15.69 -24.13
CA PRO A 82 3.01 14.78 -24.42
C PRO A 82 2.68 14.76 -25.92
N ASP A 83 2.25 13.61 -26.41
CA ASP A 83 1.63 13.39 -27.72
C ASP A 83 2.52 13.75 -28.93
N ASP A 84 3.85 13.76 -28.77
CA ASP A 84 4.79 14.08 -29.86
C ASP A 84 5.38 12.83 -30.55
N GLY A 85 5.12 11.64 -30.00
CA GLY A 85 5.59 10.36 -30.52
C GLY A 85 7.09 10.12 -30.34
N ALA A 86 7.77 10.96 -29.55
CA ALA A 86 9.18 10.78 -29.21
C ALA A 86 9.33 10.00 -27.90
N ASP A 87 10.43 9.26 -27.78
CA ASP A 87 10.80 8.61 -26.53
C ASP A 87 11.20 9.65 -25.47
N ASP A 88 10.38 9.78 -24.43
CA ASP A 88 10.53 10.71 -23.31
C ASP A 88 11.47 10.18 -22.23
N THR A 89 11.86 8.89 -22.26
CA THR A 89 12.51 8.19 -21.13
C THR A 89 13.74 8.94 -20.61
N ASN A 90 14.67 9.27 -21.51
CA ASN A 90 15.92 9.93 -21.16
C ASN A 90 15.72 11.35 -20.62
N GLY A 91 14.70 12.05 -21.12
CA GLY A 91 14.34 13.38 -20.63
C GLY A 91 13.79 13.32 -19.21
N ILE A 92 12.90 12.37 -18.93
CA ILE A 92 12.34 12.14 -17.60
C ILE A 92 13.46 11.73 -16.63
N GLN A 93 14.33 10.81 -17.03
CA GLN A 93 15.47 10.39 -16.21
C GLN A 93 16.38 11.58 -15.88
N SER A 94 16.67 12.44 -16.86
CA SER A 94 17.50 13.63 -16.66
C SER A 94 16.88 14.63 -15.67
N ALA A 95 15.55 14.79 -15.68
CA ALA A 95 14.85 15.62 -14.69
C ALA A 95 14.95 15.05 -13.27
N ILE A 96 14.80 13.73 -13.12
CA ILE A 96 14.97 13.04 -11.84
C ILE A 96 16.42 13.18 -11.35
N ASP A 97 17.41 13.01 -12.22
CA ASP A 97 18.84 13.14 -11.89
C ASP A 97 19.19 14.57 -11.44
N GLY A 98 18.57 15.58 -12.07
CA GLY A 98 18.65 16.97 -11.65
C GLY A 98 18.12 17.18 -10.23
N ILE A 99 16.93 16.64 -9.91
CA ILE A 99 16.36 16.70 -8.56
C ILE A 99 17.22 15.95 -7.55
N LYS A 100 17.68 14.74 -7.89
CA LYS A 100 18.51 13.90 -7.03
C LYS A 100 19.78 14.62 -6.60
N SER A 101 20.45 15.27 -7.54
CA SER A 101 21.72 15.96 -7.27
C SER A 101 21.53 17.30 -6.55
N ALA A 102 20.55 18.10 -6.98
CA ALA A 102 20.38 19.47 -6.49
C ALA A 102 19.49 19.59 -5.25
N CYS A 103 18.49 18.71 -5.10
CA CYS A 103 17.41 18.91 -4.15
C CYS A 103 17.37 17.85 -3.06
N SER A 104 17.56 16.56 -3.38
CA SER A 104 17.49 15.47 -2.39
C SER A 104 18.42 15.65 -1.17
N PRO A 105 19.68 16.15 -1.29
CA PRO A 105 20.56 16.35 -0.12
C PRO A 105 20.01 17.32 0.94
N SER A 106 19.10 18.22 0.54
CA SER A 106 18.44 19.18 1.44
C SER A 106 16.94 18.93 1.60
N GLY A 107 16.44 17.88 0.94
CA GLY A 107 15.07 17.43 0.98
C GLY A 107 14.69 16.86 2.34
N SER A 108 13.40 16.81 2.61
CA SER A 108 12.84 16.19 3.79
C SER A 108 11.37 15.86 3.55
N TYR A 109 10.74 15.16 4.49
CA TYR A 109 9.29 14.93 4.47
C TYR A 109 8.44 16.21 4.60
N THR A 110 9.05 17.39 4.73
CA THR A 110 8.39 18.71 4.69
C THR A 110 8.96 19.62 3.59
N LYS A 111 9.81 19.07 2.71
CA LYS A 111 10.44 19.74 1.58
C LYS A 111 10.56 18.77 0.40
N LEU A 112 9.43 18.29 -0.09
CA LEU A 112 9.38 17.34 -1.20
C LEU A 112 9.49 18.06 -2.55
N SER A 113 10.41 17.60 -3.37
CA SER A 113 10.54 18.05 -4.76
C SER A 113 9.39 17.53 -5.60
N THR A 114 9.07 18.20 -6.70
CA THR A 114 8.00 17.77 -7.61
C THR A 114 8.47 17.78 -9.06
N ILE A 115 8.00 16.81 -9.83
CA ILE A 115 8.01 16.84 -11.29
C ILE A 115 6.55 16.72 -11.73
N THR A 116 6.06 17.73 -12.43
CA THR A 116 4.64 17.81 -12.85
C THR A 116 4.50 17.55 -14.34
N PHE A 117 3.81 16.47 -14.67
CA PHE A 117 3.48 16.07 -16.03
C PHE A 117 2.14 16.66 -16.46
N PRO A 118 2.05 17.31 -17.64
CA PRO A 118 0.77 17.74 -18.20
C PRO A 118 -0.07 16.54 -18.66
N ALA A 119 -1.31 16.81 -19.08
CA ALA A 119 -2.13 15.81 -19.75
C ALA A 119 -1.54 15.42 -21.11
N GLY A 120 -1.77 14.17 -21.52
CA GLY A 120 -1.34 13.57 -22.78
C GLY A 120 -0.54 12.28 -22.61
N ARG A 121 -0.13 11.69 -23.73
CA ARG A 121 0.65 10.44 -23.82
C ARG A 121 2.15 10.73 -23.75
N PHE A 122 2.88 10.00 -22.93
CA PHE A 122 4.36 9.99 -22.87
C PHE A 122 4.86 8.61 -23.26
N ASP A 123 5.71 8.53 -24.28
CA ASP A 123 6.25 7.27 -24.77
C ASP A 123 7.57 6.95 -24.06
N VAL A 124 7.66 5.74 -23.49
CA VAL A 124 8.81 5.31 -22.68
C VAL A 124 9.29 3.96 -23.19
N THR A 125 10.60 3.78 -23.28
CA THR A 125 11.20 2.56 -23.89
C THR A 125 12.05 1.75 -22.92
N HIS A 126 12.41 2.31 -21.76
CA HIS A 126 13.19 1.61 -20.74
C HIS A 126 12.86 2.11 -19.33
N GLU A 127 13.38 1.41 -18.32
CA GLU A 127 13.09 1.68 -16.91
C GLU A 127 13.51 3.09 -16.49
N ILE A 128 12.58 3.81 -15.85
CA ILE A 128 12.83 5.11 -15.22
C ILE A 128 13.19 4.88 -13.76
N HIS A 129 14.42 5.24 -13.40
CA HIS A 129 14.90 5.15 -12.03
C HIS A 129 14.45 6.37 -11.24
N VAL A 130 13.53 6.15 -10.30
CA VAL A 130 12.97 7.16 -9.41
C VAL A 130 13.74 7.11 -8.09
N ASP A 131 15.01 7.50 -8.17
CA ASP A 131 16.01 7.33 -7.10
C ASP A 131 16.46 8.66 -6.47
N ALA A 132 15.62 9.69 -6.61
CA ALA A 132 15.71 10.94 -5.88
C ALA A 132 14.85 10.86 -4.60
N ASP A 133 15.46 11.03 -3.44
CA ASP A 133 14.72 11.12 -2.19
C ASP A 133 13.79 12.34 -2.18
N TYR A 134 12.63 12.16 -1.54
CA TYR A 134 11.60 13.17 -1.33
C TYR A 134 11.06 13.76 -2.64
N LEU A 135 10.80 12.91 -3.64
CA LEU A 135 10.30 13.31 -4.95
C LEU A 135 8.84 12.87 -5.15
N ILE A 136 8.03 13.79 -5.66
CA ILE A 136 6.67 13.52 -6.14
C ILE A 136 6.66 13.59 -7.68
N LEU A 137 6.27 12.48 -8.32
CA LEU A 137 5.87 12.46 -9.72
C LEU A 137 4.36 12.63 -9.81
N ARG A 138 3.91 13.73 -10.42
CA ARG A 138 2.50 14.12 -10.43
C ARG A 138 1.98 14.36 -11.84
N GLY A 139 0.94 13.63 -12.24
CA GLY A 139 0.20 13.89 -13.47
C GLY A 139 -0.99 14.84 -13.28
N ALA A 140 -1.65 15.16 -14.38
CA ALA A 140 -2.85 15.98 -14.44
C ALA A 140 -4.14 15.22 -14.10
N GLY A 141 -4.05 13.92 -13.81
CA GLY A 141 -5.18 13.01 -13.58
C GLY A 141 -4.87 11.62 -14.13
N LYS A 142 -5.36 10.56 -13.45
CA LYS A 142 -5.11 9.16 -13.83
C LYS A 142 -5.52 8.79 -15.26
N ASP A 143 -6.53 9.48 -15.81
CA ASP A 143 -7.00 9.31 -17.18
C ASP A 143 -6.47 10.41 -18.13
N ALA A 144 -5.82 11.44 -17.59
CA ALA A 144 -5.37 12.61 -18.33
C ALA A 144 -3.89 12.52 -18.71
N THR A 145 -3.02 12.09 -17.81
CA THR A 145 -1.59 11.85 -18.07
C THR A 145 -1.37 10.36 -18.23
N LYS A 146 -0.87 9.88 -19.38
CA LYS A 146 -0.67 8.44 -19.62
C LYS A 146 0.75 8.14 -20.09
N PHE A 147 1.48 7.32 -19.34
CA PHE A 147 2.75 6.74 -19.79
C PHE A 147 2.47 5.46 -20.58
N VAL A 148 3.07 5.35 -21.76
CA VAL A 148 2.97 4.15 -22.59
C VAL A 148 4.34 3.54 -22.71
N TYR A 149 4.49 2.38 -22.07
CA TYR A 149 5.76 1.67 -21.99
C TYR A 149 5.87 0.64 -23.11
N GLU A 150 6.86 0.80 -23.98
CA GLU A 150 7.22 -0.11 -25.05
C GLU A 150 8.67 -0.55 -24.85
N PRO A 151 8.94 -1.60 -24.04
CA PRO A 151 10.28 -1.98 -23.66
C PRO A 151 11.17 -2.27 -24.89
N ASP A 152 12.31 -1.59 -24.97
CA ASP A 152 13.26 -1.77 -26.06
C ASP A 152 14.07 -3.07 -25.92
N ALA A 153 14.91 -3.35 -26.91
CA ALA A 153 15.75 -4.55 -26.92
C ALA A 153 16.77 -4.59 -25.76
N ASN A 154 17.09 -3.46 -25.12
CA ASN A 154 17.97 -3.43 -23.96
C ASN A 154 17.23 -3.67 -22.64
N THR A 155 15.91 -3.57 -22.67
CA THR A 155 15.04 -3.69 -21.51
C THR A 155 14.32 -5.03 -21.45
N LEU A 156 13.97 -5.59 -22.61
CA LEU A 156 13.42 -6.93 -22.70
C LEU A 156 14.40 -7.98 -22.14
N TYR A 157 13.83 -9.04 -21.55
CA TYR A 157 14.60 -10.21 -21.17
C TYR A 157 14.93 -11.03 -22.42
N ASP A 158 16.21 -11.07 -22.77
CA ASP A 158 16.76 -11.82 -23.91
C ASP A 158 17.26 -13.22 -23.51
N THR A 159 17.22 -13.56 -22.21
CA THR A 159 17.46 -14.92 -21.72
C THR A 159 16.18 -15.43 -21.06
N LEU A 160 15.57 -16.44 -21.69
CA LEU A 160 14.39 -17.15 -21.18
C LEU A 160 14.77 -18.54 -20.70
N THR A 161 13.92 -19.14 -19.86
CA THR A 161 14.10 -20.51 -19.40
C THR A 161 14.19 -21.48 -20.59
N PRO A 162 14.75 -22.69 -20.44
CA PRO A 162 14.91 -23.62 -21.56
C PRO A 162 13.60 -23.98 -22.28
N ASP A 163 12.47 -23.91 -21.60
CA ASP A 163 11.13 -24.12 -22.16
C ASP A 163 10.46 -22.83 -22.67
N GLY A 164 11.14 -21.68 -22.58
CA GLY A 164 10.70 -20.37 -23.06
C GLY A 164 9.52 -19.78 -22.28
N SER A 165 9.19 -20.33 -21.11
CA SER A 165 7.94 -20.00 -20.40
C SER A 165 8.06 -18.88 -19.37
N ASP A 166 9.28 -18.47 -19.06
CA ASP A 166 9.61 -17.44 -18.08
C ASP A 166 10.97 -16.82 -18.44
N TRP A 167 11.33 -15.67 -17.86
CA TRP A 167 12.70 -15.17 -17.98
C TRP A 167 13.64 -15.96 -17.07
N ASP A 168 14.90 -16.14 -17.51
CA ASP A 168 15.85 -16.99 -16.78
C ASP A 168 16.74 -16.16 -15.85
N GLU A 169 16.31 -16.06 -14.59
CA GLU A 169 17.05 -15.38 -13.51
C GLU A 169 18.48 -15.90 -13.31
N ASP A 170 18.69 -17.20 -13.53
CA ASP A 170 19.97 -17.87 -13.29
C ASP A 170 20.85 -17.89 -14.55
N GLY A 171 20.24 -17.99 -15.72
CA GLY A 171 20.89 -18.00 -17.03
C GLY A 171 21.32 -16.61 -17.50
N MET A 172 20.57 -15.56 -17.13
CA MET A 172 20.89 -14.18 -17.48
C MET A 172 22.09 -13.68 -16.66
N THR A 173 23.27 -13.64 -17.26
CA THR A 173 24.52 -13.33 -16.53
C THR A 173 25.40 -12.30 -17.22
N SER A 174 26.29 -11.67 -16.45
CA SER A 174 27.39 -10.83 -16.92
C SER A 174 28.46 -10.79 -15.83
N GLY A 175 29.71 -11.17 -16.10
CA GLY A 175 30.75 -11.25 -15.07
C GLY A 175 30.29 -12.08 -13.84
N ALA A 176 30.37 -11.50 -12.64
CA ALA A 176 29.83 -12.13 -11.42
C ALA A 176 28.31 -11.92 -11.22
N GLY A 177 27.69 -11.06 -12.03
CA GLY A 177 26.28 -10.70 -11.94
C GLY A 177 25.34 -11.76 -12.50
N LYS A 178 24.20 -11.92 -11.83
CA LYS A 178 23.10 -12.81 -12.22
C LYS A 178 21.77 -12.07 -12.24
N GLY A 179 20.87 -12.47 -13.15
CA GLY A 179 19.54 -11.90 -13.33
C GLY A 179 18.73 -11.86 -12.03
N GLY A 180 18.84 -12.89 -11.18
CA GLY A 180 18.19 -12.91 -9.87
C GLY A 180 18.54 -11.72 -8.94
N TRP A 181 19.61 -10.96 -9.20
CA TRP A 181 19.88 -9.71 -8.47
C TRP A 181 18.91 -8.58 -8.81
N LEU A 182 18.27 -8.64 -9.97
CA LEU A 182 17.22 -7.73 -10.41
C LEU A 182 15.91 -7.92 -9.66
N TRP A 183 15.70 -9.10 -9.06
CA TRP A 183 14.46 -9.48 -8.36
C TRP A 183 13.86 -8.31 -7.55
N PRO A 184 12.58 -7.95 -7.73
CA PRO A 184 11.53 -8.74 -8.37
C PRO A 184 11.50 -8.73 -9.90
N GLY A 185 12.35 -7.92 -10.54
CA GLY A 185 12.37 -7.76 -11.99
C GLY A 185 12.62 -6.31 -12.38
N ARG A 186 12.34 -5.98 -13.65
CA ARG A 186 12.35 -4.62 -14.20
C ARG A 186 10.94 -4.02 -14.18
N GLY A 187 10.83 -2.70 -14.16
CA GLY A 187 9.55 -2.00 -14.27
C GLY A 187 9.61 -0.76 -15.15
N LEU A 188 8.47 -0.08 -15.28
CA LEU A 188 8.40 1.26 -15.84
C LEU A 188 9.05 2.26 -14.88
N PHE A 189 8.65 2.23 -13.61
CA PHE A 189 9.22 3.06 -12.55
C PHE A 189 9.86 2.20 -11.48
N ARG A 190 11.14 2.47 -11.18
CA ARG A 190 11.88 1.77 -10.13
C ARG A 190 12.34 2.72 -9.05
N VAL A 191 11.78 2.55 -7.86
CA VAL A 191 12.17 3.24 -6.63
C VAL A 191 13.22 2.38 -5.92
N GLN A 192 14.47 2.58 -6.33
CA GLN A 192 15.67 1.93 -5.78
C GLN A 192 16.88 2.80 -6.16
N SER A 193 17.93 2.81 -5.33
CA SER A 193 19.21 3.41 -5.73
C SER A 193 19.73 2.82 -7.05
N ARG A 194 20.60 3.55 -7.75
CA ARG A 194 21.44 3.03 -8.85
C ARG A 194 22.90 2.78 -8.43
N GLY A 195 23.18 2.82 -7.12
CA GLY A 195 24.53 2.62 -6.60
C GLY A 195 25.11 1.25 -6.96
N VAL A 196 26.35 1.25 -7.47
CA VAL A 196 27.12 0.04 -7.78
C VAL A 196 28.23 -0.14 -6.74
N HIS A 197 28.30 -1.32 -6.13
CA HIS A 197 29.38 -1.61 -5.18
C HIS A 197 30.75 -1.63 -5.88
N THR A 198 31.78 -1.12 -5.21
CA THR A 198 33.15 -1.03 -5.77
C THR A 198 33.73 -2.38 -6.18
N SER A 199 33.35 -3.47 -5.51
CA SER A 199 33.78 -4.83 -5.91
C SER A 199 33.26 -5.27 -7.28
N TYR A 200 32.26 -4.59 -7.84
CA TYR A 200 31.66 -4.91 -9.13
C TYR A 200 31.84 -3.77 -10.16
N SER A 201 32.63 -2.74 -9.86
CA SER A 201 32.84 -1.61 -10.78
C SER A 201 33.34 -2.07 -12.15
N SER A 202 34.28 -3.03 -12.19
CA SER A 202 34.81 -3.57 -13.45
C SER A 202 33.78 -4.39 -14.22
N ASP A 203 33.02 -5.23 -13.52
CA ASP A 203 31.96 -6.05 -14.14
C ASP A 203 30.85 -5.14 -14.71
N HIS A 204 30.41 -4.15 -13.94
CA HIS A 204 29.42 -3.17 -14.38
C HIS A 204 29.91 -2.33 -15.58
N ALA A 205 31.17 -1.87 -15.56
CA ALA A 205 31.73 -1.08 -16.65
C ALA A 205 31.84 -1.87 -17.97
N SER A 206 32.07 -3.19 -17.88
CA SER A 206 32.19 -4.07 -19.05
C SER A 206 30.86 -4.72 -19.46
N ALA A 207 29.83 -4.66 -18.62
CA ALA A 207 28.52 -5.22 -18.92
C ALA A 207 27.87 -4.52 -20.12
N PRO A 208 27.24 -5.27 -21.04
CA PRO A 208 26.41 -4.68 -22.08
C PRO A 208 25.22 -3.93 -21.46
N ALA A 209 24.59 -3.03 -22.23
CA ALA A 209 23.53 -2.15 -21.74
C ALA A 209 22.41 -2.91 -21.02
N ASN A 210 21.94 -4.01 -21.60
CA ASN A 210 20.89 -4.87 -21.06
C ASN A 210 21.30 -5.77 -19.88
N ARG A 211 22.50 -5.54 -19.31
CA ARG A 211 23.04 -6.24 -18.14
C ARG A 211 23.58 -5.29 -17.07
N LYS A 212 23.58 -3.96 -17.31
CA LYS A 212 24.15 -3.01 -16.35
C LYS A 212 23.36 -2.96 -15.05
N ASP A 213 22.05 -2.91 -15.17
CA ASP A 213 21.07 -2.90 -14.09
C ASP A 213 21.23 -4.07 -13.10
N ILE A 214 21.78 -5.21 -13.53
CA ILE A 214 22.08 -6.35 -12.63
C ILE A 214 22.94 -5.91 -11.43
N PHE A 215 23.82 -4.95 -11.63
CA PHE A 215 24.76 -4.49 -10.62
C PHE A 215 24.25 -3.30 -9.81
N GLU A 216 23.11 -2.73 -10.19
CA GLU A 216 22.56 -1.51 -9.63
C GLU A 216 21.71 -1.74 -8.38
N GLY A 217 21.52 -0.66 -7.64
CA GLY A 217 20.66 -0.61 -6.46
C GLY A 217 21.13 -1.41 -5.28
N THR A 218 22.46 -1.49 -5.15
CA THR A 218 23.16 -1.83 -3.92
C THR A 218 22.71 -3.13 -3.26
N ILE A 219 22.00 -4.03 -3.97
CA ILE A 219 21.48 -5.29 -3.43
C ILE A 219 22.60 -6.07 -2.74
N ASN A 220 23.72 -6.27 -3.44
CA ASN A 220 24.89 -6.92 -2.87
C ASN A 220 25.54 -6.13 -1.73
N VAL A 221 25.41 -4.80 -1.72
CA VAL A 221 25.91 -3.95 -0.62
C VAL A 221 25.08 -4.17 0.64
N HIS A 222 23.75 -4.12 0.55
CA HIS A 222 22.86 -4.40 1.68
C HIS A 222 23.19 -5.74 2.35
N TRP A 223 23.42 -6.77 1.52
CA TRP A 223 23.76 -8.11 1.98
C TRP A 223 25.19 -8.22 2.55
N LYS A 224 26.17 -7.54 1.94
CA LYS A 224 27.58 -7.53 2.39
C LYS A 224 27.80 -6.67 3.62
N ALA A 225 27.10 -5.54 3.72
CA ALA A 225 27.11 -4.65 4.87
C ALA A 225 26.42 -5.27 6.10
N GLY A 226 25.67 -6.35 5.90
CA GLY A 226 25.03 -7.08 6.98
C GLY A 226 26.03 -7.67 7.98
N VAL A 227 25.84 -7.34 9.24
CA VAL A 227 26.67 -7.80 10.35
C VAL A 227 26.10 -9.11 10.90
N LYS A 228 26.94 -10.13 11.02
CA LYS A 228 26.57 -11.39 11.66
C LYS A 228 26.20 -11.16 13.13
N LEU A 229 25.39 -12.04 13.68
CA LEU A 229 24.92 -11.91 15.05
C LEU A 229 25.71 -12.81 16.01
N ARG A 230 25.59 -12.55 17.31
CA ARG A 230 26.13 -13.40 18.39
C ARG A 230 25.09 -13.62 19.47
N GLY A 231 25.26 -14.65 20.29
CA GLY A 231 24.36 -14.92 21.40
C GLY A 231 24.26 -13.76 22.38
N LYS A 232 23.06 -13.50 22.89
CA LYS A 232 22.81 -12.51 23.95
C LYS A 232 23.36 -13.02 25.30
N PRO A 233 23.65 -12.12 26.26
CA PRO A 233 23.99 -12.54 27.62
C PRO A 233 22.95 -13.50 28.20
N GLY A 234 23.40 -14.68 28.65
CA GLY A 234 22.53 -15.71 29.21
C GLY A 234 21.85 -16.65 28.20
N ASP A 235 21.95 -16.39 26.89
CA ASP A 235 21.42 -17.28 25.83
C ASP A 235 22.35 -17.25 24.61
N THR A 236 23.24 -18.25 24.53
CA THR A 236 24.28 -18.30 23.49
C THR A 236 23.75 -18.71 22.11
N ALA A 237 22.56 -19.31 22.05
CA ALA A 237 21.95 -19.78 20.81
C ALA A 237 21.19 -18.66 20.07
N PHE A 238 20.74 -17.63 20.77
CA PHE A 238 19.91 -16.58 20.20
C PHE A 238 20.53 -15.21 20.40
N ALA A 239 20.58 -14.42 19.33
CA ALA A 239 21.04 -13.04 19.36
C ALA A 239 20.00 -12.09 19.95
N ALA A 240 18.73 -12.47 19.85
CA ALA A 240 17.59 -11.83 20.49
C ALA A 240 16.40 -12.79 20.48
N ARG A 241 15.46 -12.60 21.41
CA ARG A 241 14.18 -13.31 21.49
C ARG A 241 13.04 -12.38 21.08
N THR A 242 11.91 -12.97 20.74
CA THR A 242 10.64 -12.26 20.59
C THR A 242 10.39 -11.37 21.81
N GLY A 243 10.04 -10.10 21.58
CA GLY A 243 9.86 -9.09 22.65
C GLY A 243 11.13 -8.31 23.02
N ASP A 244 12.33 -8.78 22.66
CA ASP A 244 13.55 -8.00 22.85
C ASP A 244 13.58 -6.80 21.87
N LYS A 245 14.22 -5.70 22.29
CA LYS A 245 14.59 -4.58 21.41
C LYS A 245 16.07 -4.51 21.10
N VAL A 246 16.90 -5.29 21.78
CA VAL A 246 18.36 -5.23 21.65
C VAL A 246 18.82 -6.44 20.87
N VAL A 247 19.56 -6.21 19.78
CA VAL A 247 20.17 -7.26 18.96
C VAL A 247 21.67 -7.24 19.15
N HIS A 248 22.23 -8.41 19.47
CA HIS A 248 23.65 -8.58 19.73
C HIS A 248 24.43 -8.89 18.45
N LEU A 249 25.35 -7.99 18.09
CA LEU A 249 26.17 -8.09 16.89
C LEU A 249 27.47 -8.86 17.19
N ALA A 250 27.94 -9.64 16.23
CA ALA A 250 29.22 -10.32 16.32
C ALA A 250 30.40 -9.35 16.47
N SER A 251 31.53 -9.84 17.01
CA SER A 251 32.77 -9.07 17.12
C SER A 251 33.43 -8.77 15.77
N SER A 252 33.06 -9.53 14.74
CA SER A 252 33.47 -9.31 13.34
C SER A 252 32.42 -8.46 12.60
N GLY A 253 32.85 -7.78 11.52
CA GLY A 253 31.99 -6.93 10.70
C GLY A 253 32.11 -5.44 11.03
N ALA A 254 31.93 -4.62 10.00
CA ALA A 254 31.95 -3.17 10.08
C ALA A 254 30.61 -2.63 10.60
N LEU A 255 30.67 -1.58 11.42
CA LEU A 255 29.48 -0.91 11.97
C LEU A 255 29.15 0.40 11.23
N THR A 256 29.87 0.71 10.14
CA THR A 256 29.86 2.02 9.46
C THR A 256 28.49 2.42 8.90
N SER A 257 27.64 1.45 8.55
CA SER A 257 26.28 1.69 8.04
C SER A 257 25.19 1.57 9.11
N LEU A 258 25.58 1.36 10.37
CA LEU A 258 24.67 1.30 11.51
C LEU A 258 24.77 2.62 12.27
N ALA A 259 23.65 3.33 12.42
CA ALA A 259 23.56 4.55 13.19
C ALA A 259 22.12 4.77 13.62
N ALA A 260 21.90 5.53 14.70
CA ALA A 260 20.55 5.90 15.10
C ALA A 260 19.84 6.66 13.96
N GLY A 261 18.58 6.31 13.70
CA GLY A 261 17.79 6.81 12.58
C GLY A 261 17.91 5.99 11.28
N ASN A 262 18.97 5.18 11.10
CA ASN A 262 19.09 4.32 9.93
C ASN A 262 18.09 3.17 9.98
N LEU A 263 17.70 2.69 8.81
CA LEU A 263 16.90 1.48 8.65
C LEU A 263 17.79 0.23 8.68
N VAL A 264 17.32 -0.82 9.35
CA VAL A 264 17.99 -2.12 9.42
C VAL A 264 16.97 -3.24 9.29
N ASN A 265 17.23 -4.21 8.42
CA ASN A 265 16.48 -5.44 8.39
C ASN A 265 17.14 -6.48 9.32
N ILE A 266 16.39 -6.95 10.32
CA ILE A 266 16.84 -8.05 11.19
C ILE A 266 16.40 -9.37 10.59
N ARG A 267 17.36 -10.16 10.11
CA ARG A 267 17.14 -11.36 9.34
C ARG A 267 17.51 -12.61 10.13
N ALA A 268 16.52 -13.41 10.50
CA ALA A 268 16.71 -14.67 11.19
C ALA A 268 16.85 -15.82 10.19
N ALA A 269 17.91 -16.62 10.34
CA ALA A 269 18.16 -17.80 9.52
C ALA A 269 17.05 -18.84 9.70
N ASN A 270 16.65 -19.47 8.59
CA ASN A 270 15.78 -20.63 8.60
C ASN A 270 16.52 -21.82 9.18
N SER A 271 15.83 -22.61 10.00
CA SER A 271 16.34 -23.86 10.56
C SER A 271 15.39 -25.01 10.21
N ARG A 272 15.82 -26.27 10.35
CA ARG A 272 14.93 -27.42 10.14
C ARG A 272 13.75 -27.40 11.11
N LYS A 273 13.99 -27.06 12.38
CA LYS A 273 12.93 -26.89 13.38
C LYS A 273 11.94 -25.79 13.02
N PHE A 274 12.36 -24.74 12.33
CA PHE A 274 11.43 -23.73 11.83
C PHE A 274 10.50 -24.28 10.74
N TYR A 275 10.99 -25.11 9.82
CA TYR A 275 10.12 -25.81 8.85
C TYR A 275 9.24 -26.88 9.51
N GLU A 276 9.72 -27.54 10.56
CA GLU A 276 8.91 -28.48 11.36
C GLU A 276 7.77 -27.75 12.09
N GLN A 277 8.05 -26.57 12.67
CA GLN A 277 7.04 -25.70 13.29
C GLN A 277 5.90 -25.39 12.31
N GLN A 278 6.22 -25.18 11.04
CA GLN A 278 5.27 -24.89 9.96
C GLN A 278 4.43 -26.10 9.52
N GLN A 279 4.67 -27.31 10.04
CA GLN A 279 4.13 -28.56 9.48
C GLN A 279 4.53 -28.76 8.00
N ALA A 280 5.70 -28.26 7.62
CA ALA A 280 6.19 -28.27 6.25
C ALA A 280 7.07 -29.50 5.93
N THR A 281 7.34 -30.36 6.92
CA THR A 281 8.18 -31.57 6.79
C THR A 281 7.42 -32.84 7.18
N PRO A 282 7.81 -34.03 6.66
CA PRO A 282 8.75 -34.24 5.56
C PRO A 282 8.16 -33.73 4.23
N THR A 283 9.03 -33.27 3.33
CA THR A 283 8.66 -32.77 1.99
C THR A 283 9.63 -33.30 0.94
N THR A 284 9.20 -33.34 -0.32
CA THR A 284 10.03 -33.65 -1.49
C THR A 284 10.66 -32.40 -2.09
N PHE A 285 10.22 -31.21 -1.68
CA PHE A 285 10.78 -29.95 -2.16
C PHE A 285 12.05 -29.57 -1.38
N PRO A 286 13.07 -28.99 -2.04
CA PRO A 286 14.25 -28.49 -1.36
C PRO A 286 13.90 -27.45 -0.29
N LEU A 287 14.50 -27.58 0.90
CA LEU A 287 14.36 -26.57 1.95
C LEU A 287 15.32 -25.42 1.64
N LEU A 288 14.83 -24.18 1.68
CA LEU A 288 15.68 -23.03 1.38
C LEU A 288 16.46 -22.56 2.63
N ASN A 289 17.78 -22.48 2.48
CA ASN A 289 18.71 -21.96 3.49
C ASN A 289 18.84 -20.43 3.38
N MET A 290 17.80 -19.72 3.83
CA MET A 290 17.64 -18.27 3.67
C MET A 290 17.01 -17.62 4.92
N HIS A 291 16.56 -16.37 4.80
CA HIS A 291 15.91 -15.60 5.87
C HIS A 291 14.40 -15.40 5.61
N MET A 292 13.53 -16.23 6.17
CA MET A 292 12.06 -16.03 6.06
C MET A 292 11.42 -15.45 7.32
N ARG A 293 12.21 -15.18 8.36
CA ARG A 293 11.78 -14.38 9.52
C ARG A 293 12.57 -13.09 9.51
N GLN A 294 11.97 -12.04 8.95
CA GLN A 294 12.65 -10.77 8.77
C GLN A 294 11.69 -9.57 8.77
N GLN A 295 12.24 -8.39 9.07
CA GLN A 295 11.50 -7.13 9.18
C GLN A 295 12.47 -5.95 9.23
N ILE A 296 12.07 -4.84 8.61
CA ILE A 296 12.80 -3.57 8.69
C ILE A 296 12.39 -2.81 9.96
N PHE A 297 13.39 -2.36 10.71
CA PHE A 297 13.30 -1.53 11.91
C PHE A 297 14.07 -0.22 11.72
N THR A 298 13.77 0.76 12.56
CA THR A 298 14.64 1.93 12.73
C THR A 298 15.59 1.66 13.90
N ILE A 299 16.88 1.93 13.72
CA ILE A 299 17.85 1.87 14.81
C ILE A 299 17.59 3.05 15.74
N ALA A 300 17.22 2.78 16.99
CA ALA A 300 17.08 3.79 18.03
C ALA A 300 18.44 4.18 18.62
N ALA A 301 19.35 3.22 18.77
CA ALA A 301 20.71 3.46 19.26
C ALA A 301 21.69 2.39 18.76
N LEU A 302 22.96 2.78 18.62
CA LEU A 302 24.10 1.88 18.41
C LEU A 302 25.05 2.01 19.60
N ASP A 303 25.36 0.89 20.25
CA ASP A 303 26.47 0.79 21.20
C ASP A 303 27.63 0.06 20.52
N THR A 304 28.68 0.79 20.16
CA THR A 304 29.87 0.24 19.48
C THR A 304 30.74 -0.60 20.41
N THR A 305 30.71 -0.33 21.71
CA THR A 305 31.51 -1.03 22.73
C THR A 305 30.87 -2.36 23.07
N ALA A 306 29.57 -2.36 23.39
CA ALA A 306 28.79 -3.57 23.63
C ALA A 306 28.48 -4.35 22.34
N ARG A 307 28.66 -3.71 21.17
CA ARG A 307 28.26 -4.23 19.86
C ARG A 307 26.80 -4.66 19.85
N THR A 308 25.93 -3.70 20.12
CA THR A 308 24.49 -3.91 20.08
C THR A 308 23.80 -2.77 19.33
N ILE A 309 22.69 -3.11 18.68
CA ILE A 309 21.73 -2.11 18.21
C ILE A 309 20.44 -2.25 19.01
N THR A 310 19.86 -1.11 19.36
CA THR A 310 18.51 -1.03 19.94
C THR A 310 17.54 -0.65 18.83
N LEU A 311 16.47 -1.41 18.68
CA LEU A 311 15.41 -1.21 17.70
C LEU A 311 14.31 -0.28 18.24
N ASP A 312 13.61 0.40 17.35
CA ASP A 312 12.48 1.29 17.67
C ASP A 312 11.28 0.55 18.29
N LYS A 313 11.05 -0.69 17.86
CA LYS A 313 10.01 -1.58 18.40
C LYS A 313 10.55 -2.99 18.72
N PRO A 314 9.87 -3.75 19.60
CA PRO A 314 10.25 -5.13 19.92
C PRO A 314 10.24 -6.04 18.69
N LEU A 315 11.09 -7.07 18.71
CA LEU A 315 11.06 -8.15 17.74
C LEU A 315 9.78 -8.98 17.85
N GLU A 316 9.28 -9.41 16.70
CA GLU A 316 8.11 -10.28 16.60
C GLU A 316 8.48 -11.76 16.49
N TYR A 317 9.77 -12.09 16.41
CA TYR A 317 10.27 -13.44 16.23
C TYR A 317 11.62 -13.62 16.91
N ASP A 318 11.94 -14.87 17.23
CA ASP A 318 13.25 -15.23 17.75
C ASP A 318 14.32 -15.13 16.66
N VAL A 319 15.50 -14.65 17.05
CA VAL A 319 16.63 -14.45 16.16
C VAL A 319 17.77 -15.39 16.60
N PRO A 320 17.83 -16.63 16.06
CA PRO A 320 18.94 -17.52 16.34
C PRO A 320 20.24 -16.89 15.81
N VAL A 321 21.40 -17.28 16.34
CA VAL A 321 22.68 -16.81 15.80
C VAL A 321 22.87 -17.28 14.36
N ASN A 322 22.51 -18.52 14.07
CA ASN A 322 22.53 -19.14 12.74
C ASN A 322 21.52 -20.30 12.64
N SER A 323 21.39 -20.90 11.46
CA SER A 323 20.41 -21.95 11.13
C SER A 323 20.54 -23.24 11.94
N THR A 324 21.67 -23.46 12.63
CA THR A 324 21.91 -24.65 13.46
C THR A 324 21.87 -24.33 14.96
N SER A 325 21.69 -23.07 15.34
CA SER A 325 21.79 -22.63 16.74
C SER A 325 20.67 -23.17 17.64
N ASP A 326 19.54 -23.56 17.06
CA ASP A 326 18.45 -24.24 17.76
C ASP A 326 18.66 -25.77 17.87
N GLY A 327 19.84 -26.28 17.48
CA GLY A 327 20.18 -27.70 17.44
C GLY A 327 19.73 -28.42 16.17
N SER A 328 19.21 -27.71 15.16
CA SER A 328 18.93 -28.28 13.85
C SER A 328 20.19 -28.73 13.13
N SER A 329 20.10 -29.81 12.37
CA SER A 329 21.12 -30.14 11.36
C SER A 329 21.12 -29.08 10.24
N PRO A 330 22.28 -28.85 9.58
CA PRO A 330 22.35 -27.94 8.44
C PRO A 330 21.32 -28.24 7.35
N ILE A 331 20.80 -27.18 6.72
CA ILE A 331 20.05 -27.27 5.48
C ILE A 331 21.09 -27.28 4.34
N ASP A 332 20.94 -28.20 3.40
CA ASP A 332 21.87 -28.40 2.26
C ASP A 332 23.35 -28.51 2.67
N GLY A 333 23.60 -29.06 3.86
CA GLY A 333 24.96 -29.28 4.38
C GLY A 333 25.68 -28.01 4.86
N ALA A 334 25.05 -26.84 4.86
CA ALA A 334 25.68 -25.57 5.22
C ALA A 334 24.96 -24.83 6.36
N THR A 335 25.74 -24.28 7.28
CA THR A 335 25.24 -23.31 8.27
C THR A 335 25.05 -21.95 7.62
N TYR A 336 23.97 -21.26 7.97
CA TYR A 336 23.60 -19.96 7.44
C TYR A 336 23.35 -18.97 8.57
N ASP A 337 24.01 -17.82 8.53
CA ASP A 337 24.01 -16.86 9.64
C ASP A 337 22.79 -15.95 9.61
N SER A 338 22.23 -15.66 10.78
CA SER A 338 21.35 -14.51 10.95
C SER A 338 22.16 -13.21 10.88
N LYS A 339 21.50 -12.12 10.47
CA LYS A 339 22.17 -10.84 10.24
C LYS A 339 21.34 -9.64 10.66
N ALA A 340 22.03 -8.59 11.09
CA ALA A 340 21.51 -7.23 11.05
C ALA A 340 22.00 -6.58 9.75
N ALA A 341 21.10 -6.42 8.78
CA ALA A 341 21.41 -5.90 7.45
C ALA A 341 20.97 -4.43 7.34
N PRO A 342 21.89 -3.45 7.39
CA PRO A 342 21.51 -2.05 7.18
C PRO A 342 20.96 -1.87 5.77
N LEU A 343 19.92 -1.05 5.64
CA LEU A 343 19.54 -0.53 4.34
C LEU A 343 20.52 0.60 4.03
N VAL A 344 21.52 0.30 3.20
CA VAL A 344 22.43 1.30 2.61
C VAL A 344 21.63 2.10 1.60
N ASP A 345 21.79 3.42 1.55
CA ASP A 345 21.18 4.27 0.51
C ASP A 345 19.72 3.94 0.10
N PRO A 346 18.79 3.70 1.05
CA PRO A 346 17.39 3.43 0.71
C PRO A 346 16.76 4.67 0.09
N VAL A 347 15.83 4.48 -0.84
CA VAL A 347 15.07 5.61 -1.40
C VAL A 347 13.89 5.93 -0.49
N LEU A 348 13.76 7.19 -0.10
CA LEU A 348 12.81 7.66 0.90
C LEU A 348 11.83 8.69 0.33
N GLY A 349 10.56 8.61 0.72
CA GLY A 349 9.65 9.73 0.49
C GLY A 349 9.21 9.93 -0.97
N VAL A 350 9.09 8.86 -1.76
CA VAL A 350 8.68 8.96 -3.17
C VAL A 350 7.16 8.84 -3.31
N GLY A 351 6.57 9.74 -4.09
CA GLY A 351 5.13 9.77 -4.36
C GLY A 351 4.83 9.64 -5.85
N PHE A 352 3.87 8.78 -6.20
CA PHE A 352 3.25 8.75 -7.53
C PHE A 352 1.81 9.20 -7.41
N GLU A 353 1.42 10.24 -8.15
CA GLU A 353 0.11 10.86 -8.02
C GLU A 353 -0.54 11.15 -9.36
N ASN A 354 -1.82 10.78 -9.49
CA ASN A 354 -2.71 11.28 -10.54
C ASN A 354 -2.18 11.05 -11.97
N LEU A 355 -1.71 9.84 -12.27
CA LEU A 355 -1.18 9.45 -13.57
C LEU A 355 -1.64 8.04 -13.96
N GLY A 356 -1.70 7.78 -15.25
CA GLY A 356 -1.99 6.48 -15.83
C GLY A 356 -0.76 5.88 -16.48
N PHE A 357 -0.69 4.54 -16.56
CA PHE A 357 0.32 3.86 -17.36
C PHE A 357 -0.16 2.53 -17.93
N THR A 358 0.43 2.12 -19.04
CA THR A 358 0.22 0.81 -19.69
C THR A 358 1.52 0.30 -20.28
N GLN A 359 1.64 -1.02 -20.44
CA GLN A 359 2.66 -1.58 -21.34
C GLN A 359 2.00 -1.94 -22.66
N ASP A 360 2.39 -1.25 -23.74
CA ASP A 360 1.83 -1.54 -25.05
C ASP A 360 2.48 -2.80 -25.63
N MET A 361 1.65 -3.63 -26.24
CA MET A 361 2.04 -4.92 -26.83
C MET A 361 1.27 -5.07 -28.14
N PRO A 362 1.65 -4.36 -29.22
CA PRO A 362 0.86 -4.25 -30.44
C PRO A 362 0.59 -5.60 -31.15
N GLY A 363 1.39 -6.63 -30.83
CA GLY A 363 1.19 -8.00 -31.31
C GLY A 363 0.19 -8.84 -30.50
N LEU A 364 -0.35 -8.32 -29.40
CA LEU A 364 -1.25 -9.05 -28.51
C LEU A 364 -2.62 -8.36 -28.42
N ASN A 365 -3.67 -9.17 -28.24
CA ASN A 365 -5.01 -8.68 -28.02
C ASN A 365 -5.33 -8.66 -26.50
N PRO A 366 -5.64 -7.50 -25.89
CA PRO A 366 -5.99 -7.43 -24.47
C PRO A 366 -7.13 -8.37 -24.07
N ALA A 367 -8.11 -8.61 -24.95
CA ALA A 367 -9.24 -9.49 -24.67
C ALA A 367 -8.79 -10.96 -24.44
N GLU A 368 -7.67 -11.37 -25.01
CA GLU A 368 -7.11 -12.72 -24.82
C GLU A 368 -6.43 -12.89 -23.46
N ALA A 369 -6.03 -11.79 -22.82
CA ALA A 369 -5.47 -11.79 -21.47
C ALA A 369 -6.54 -11.90 -20.37
N ASN A 370 -7.81 -11.65 -20.69
CA ASN A 370 -8.92 -11.72 -19.74
C ASN A 370 -9.06 -13.14 -19.18
N ASN A 371 -8.89 -13.28 -17.86
CA ASN A 371 -8.90 -14.56 -17.15
C ASN A 371 -7.89 -15.60 -17.68
N ASN A 372 -6.88 -15.21 -18.47
CA ASN A 372 -5.82 -16.10 -18.91
C ASN A 372 -4.65 -16.03 -17.92
N TYR A 373 -4.45 -17.07 -17.11
CA TYR A 373 -3.39 -17.09 -16.09
C TYR A 373 -2.08 -17.68 -16.60
N GLY A 374 -1.74 -17.36 -17.86
CA GLY A 374 -0.50 -17.74 -18.52
C GLY A 374 0.44 -16.56 -18.75
N ASN A 375 1.71 -16.83 -19.10
CA ASN A 375 2.62 -15.80 -19.60
C ASN A 375 2.45 -15.68 -21.12
N MET A 376 1.84 -14.59 -21.60
CA MET A 376 1.64 -14.35 -23.04
C MET A 376 2.90 -13.84 -23.74
N ALA A 377 3.80 -13.19 -23.01
CA ALA A 377 5.06 -12.65 -23.50
C ALA A 377 6.14 -12.66 -22.40
N PRO A 378 6.78 -13.82 -22.12
CA PRO A 378 7.75 -13.96 -21.02
C PRO A 378 8.93 -12.97 -21.06
N ALA A 379 9.40 -12.62 -22.27
CA ALA A 379 10.48 -11.62 -22.44
C ALA A 379 10.09 -10.21 -21.98
N ALA A 380 8.79 -9.91 -21.91
CA ALA A 380 8.23 -8.58 -21.67
C ALA A 380 7.51 -8.50 -20.31
N GLU A 381 7.94 -9.28 -19.32
CA GLU A 381 7.38 -9.34 -17.96
C GLU A 381 7.69 -8.09 -17.10
N MET A 382 7.65 -6.89 -17.68
CA MET A 382 7.96 -5.66 -16.95
C MET A 382 6.84 -5.28 -15.98
N HIS A 383 7.22 -4.78 -14.82
CA HIS A 383 6.33 -4.27 -13.81
C HIS A 383 5.92 -2.81 -14.09
N GLY A 384 4.89 -2.32 -13.41
CA GLY A 384 4.55 -0.90 -13.40
C GLY A 384 5.47 -0.14 -12.45
N ILE A 385 5.12 -0.12 -11.16
CA ILE A 385 5.90 0.55 -10.11
C ILE A 385 6.57 -0.49 -9.21
N VAL A 386 7.90 -0.41 -9.11
CA VAL A 386 8.74 -1.28 -8.26
C VAL A 386 9.26 -0.49 -7.07
N PHE A 387 8.92 -0.91 -5.85
CA PHE A 387 9.55 -0.42 -4.62
C PHE A 387 10.54 -1.44 -4.11
N LYS A 388 11.84 -1.13 -4.21
CA LYS A 388 12.90 -2.03 -3.76
C LYS A 388 13.91 -1.29 -2.89
N TRP A 389 14.06 -1.74 -1.64
CA TRP A 389 14.84 -1.02 -0.61
C TRP A 389 14.35 0.41 -0.38
N ALA A 390 13.03 0.58 -0.38
CA ALA A 390 12.37 1.88 -0.31
C ALA A 390 11.51 2.00 0.94
N ALA A 391 11.36 3.21 1.47
CA ALA A 391 10.52 3.43 2.63
C ALA A 391 9.75 4.75 2.57
N ASN A 392 8.66 4.80 3.34
CA ASN A 392 7.85 6.00 3.53
C ASN A 392 7.42 6.61 2.19
N SER A 393 6.88 5.79 1.30
CA SER A 393 6.51 6.19 -0.06
C SER A 393 5.02 5.93 -0.30
N TRP A 394 4.43 6.54 -1.32
CA TRP A 394 3.00 6.38 -1.59
C TRP A 394 2.68 6.35 -3.08
N VAL A 395 1.54 5.75 -3.38
CA VAL A 395 0.93 5.75 -4.70
C VAL A 395 -0.53 6.10 -4.51
N ARG A 396 -0.99 7.18 -5.14
CA ARG A 396 -2.37 7.66 -5.00
C ARG A 396 -2.99 8.04 -6.33
N GLY A 397 -4.21 7.55 -6.54
CA GLY A 397 -5.02 7.96 -7.69
C GLY A 397 -4.31 7.67 -9.00
N ILE A 398 -3.68 6.49 -9.14
CA ILE A 398 -3.11 6.05 -10.42
C ILE A 398 -4.05 5.09 -11.13
N ARG A 399 -3.86 4.97 -12.45
CA ARG A 399 -4.49 3.94 -13.27
C ARG A 399 -3.44 3.09 -13.98
N ALA A 400 -3.36 1.81 -13.68
CA ALA A 400 -2.52 0.85 -14.39
C ALA A 400 -3.39 -0.01 -15.30
N GLU A 401 -3.08 -0.07 -16.59
CA GLU A 401 -3.77 -0.91 -17.56
C GLU A 401 -2.78 -1.87 -18.20
N MET A 402 -3.13 -3.15 -18.36
CA MET A 402 -2.38 -4.14 -19.13
C MET A 402 -0.86 -4.03 -18.96
N THR A 403 -0.39 -4.18 -17.72
CA THR A 403 1.04 -4.18 -17.42
C THR A 403 1.71 -5.48 -17.89
N GLY A 404 3.03 -5.47 -18.13
CA GLY A 404 3.76 -6.68 -18.52
C GLY A 404 3.55 -7.81 -17.50
N SER A 405 3.75 -7.51 -16.22
CA SER A 405 3.47 -8.39 -15.09
C SER A 405 2.77 -7.59 -13.96
N HIS A 406 3.45 -7.31 -12.84
CA HIS A 406 2.88 -6.65 -11.67
C HIS A 406 2.63 -5.15 -11.90
N PRO A 407 1.43 -4.60 -11.68
CA PRO A 407 1.24 -3.15 -11.75
C PRO A 407 1.94 -2.40 -10.61
N ILE A 408 1.94 -2.97 -9.41
CA ILE A 408 2.70 -2.46 -8.26
C ILE A 408 3.31 -3.67 -7.54
N VAL A 409 4.62 -3.61 -7.28
CA VAL A 409 5.37 -4.67 -6.58
C VAL A 409 6.35 -4.09 -5.57
N THR A 410 6.50 -4.80 -4.46
CA THR A 410 7.47 -4.48 -3.41
C THR A 410 8.49 -5.58 -3.22
N GLU A 411 9.72 -5.21 -2.83
CA GLU A 411 10.72 -6.12 -2.28
C GLU A 411 11.56 -5.34 -1.27
N GLU A 412 11.50 -5.70 0.02
CA GLU A 412 12.20 -4.99 1.08
C GLU A 412 11.75 -3.52 1.24
N ALA A 413 10.44 -3.34 1.43
CA ALA A 413 9.83 -2.02 1.55
C ALA A 413 9.11 -1.82 2.89
N LYS A 414 9.01 -0.57 3.36
CA LYS A 414 8.39 -0.25 4.66
C LYS A 414 7.56 1.03 4.62
N ASN A 415 6.46 1.07 5.36
CA ASN A 415 5.61 2.25 5.53
C ASN A 415 5.10 2.79 4.18
N LEU A 416 4.69 1.91 3.27
CA LEU A 416 4.06 2.31 2.02
C LEU A 416 2.59 2.63 2.25
N GLN A 417 2.05 3.58 1.49
CA GLN A 417 0.62 3.87 1.46
C GLN A 417 0.11 3.89 0.02
N ILE A 418 -0.61 2.84 -0.38
CA ILE A 418 -1.09 2.60 -1.74
C ILE A 418 -2.61 2.76 -1.72
N VAL A 419 -3.10 3.89 -2.23
CA VAL A 419 -4.49 4.32 -2.00
C VAL A 419 -5.22 4.79 -3.25
N ASP A 420 -6.50 4.45 -3.35
CA ASP A 420 -7.42 4.96 -4.37
C ASP A 420 -6.93 4.73 -5.83
N ASN A 421 -6.29 3.59 -6.08
CA ASN A 421 -5.75 3.24 -7.41
C ASN A 421 -6.67 2.29 -8.17
N GLU A 422 -6.59 2.33 -9.50
CA GLU A 422 -7.26 1.40 -10.41
C GLU A 422 -6.23 0.57 -11.15
N LEU A 423 -6.21 -0.74 -10.90
CA LEU A 423 -5.25 -1.69 -11.46
C LEU A 423 -6.01 -2.71 -12.30
N HIS A 424 -5.77 -2.73 -13.61
CA HIS A 424 -6.57 -3.51 -14.54
C HIS A 424 -5.71 -4.32 -15.52
N GLY A 425 -5.66 -5.63 -15.29
CA GLY A 425 -5.07 -6.59 -16.22
C GLY A 425 -3.54 -6.57 -16.29
N SER A 426 -3.01 -7.70 -16.75
CA SER A 426 -1.59 -7.87 -17.10
C SER A 426 -1.44 -8.89 -18.22
N TRP A 427 -0.38 -8.76 -19.01
CA TRP A 427 -0.06 -9.66 -20.13
C TRP A 427 0.46 -11.01 -19.63
N ASN A 428 1.28 -11.01 -18.59
CA ASN A 428 1.84 -12.20 -17.99
C ASN A 428 1.24 -12.45 -16.61
N LYS A 429 0.73 -13.66 -16.41
CA LYS A 429 0.06 -14.14 -15.18
C LYS A 429 0.44 -15.59 -14.82
N GLY A 430 1.34 -16.21 -15.57
CA GLY A 430 1.65 -17.64 -15.48
C GLY A 430 2.82 -17.96 -14.54
N LYS A 431 3.74 -18.76 -15.08
CA LYS A 431 4.95 -19.24 -14.39
C LYS A 431 5.76 -18.07 -13.83
N GLY A 432 6.54 -18.33 -12.79
CA GLY A 432 7.29 -17.30 -12.04
C GLY A 432 6.46 -16.52 -11.02
N GLY A 433 5.13 -16.59 -11.11
CA GLY A 433 4.24 -15.87 -10.19
C GLY A 433 3.99 -14.44 -10.62
N ASN A 434 3.53 -14.27 -11.86
CA ASN A 434 3.35 -12.99 -12.52
C ASN A 434 1.93 -12.39 -12.37
N GLY A 435 1.81 -11.09 -12.63
CA GLY A 435 0.52 -10.41 -12.76
C GLY A 435 -0.24 -10.16 -11.46
N TYR A 436 0.49 -10.03 -10.37
CA TYR A 436 -0.06 -9.72 -9.03
C TYR A 436 -0.06 -8.22 -8.72
N PHE A 437 -1.00 -7.77 -7.91
CA PHE A 437 -0.79 -6.61 -7.04
C PHE A 437 -0.02 -7.08 -5.80
N ARG A 438 1.30 -6.86 -5.80
CA ARG A 438 2.23 -7.72 -5.03
C ARG A 438 2.90 -7.02 -3.86
N GLY A 439 2.65 -7.53 -2.66
CA GLY A 439 3.37 -7.16 -1.45
C GLY A 439 4.36 -8.24 -0.98
N SER A 440 5.54 -8.33 -1.60
CA SER A 440 6.65 -9.16 -1.07
C SER A 440 7.52 -8.37 -0.09
N ARG A 441 7.87 -8.97 1.06
CA ARG A 441 8.78 -8.37 2.05
C ARG A 441 8.45 -6.90 2.33
N VAL A 442 7.18 -6.66 2.63
CA VAL A 442 6.64 -5.33 2.92
C VAL A 442 6.13 -5.29 4.35
N TRP A 443 6.46 -4.20 5.04
CA TRP A 443 6.14 -4.06 6.46
C TRP A 443 5.44 -2.76 6.79
N ASP A 444 4.54 -2.83 7.77
CA ASP A 444 3.85 -1.68 8.35
C ASP A 444 3.21 -0.78 7.26
N SER A 445 2.66 -1.37 6.19
CA SER A 445 2.15 -0.65 5.02
C SER A 445 0.63 -0.74 4.88
N LEU A 446 0.04 0.20 4.16
CA LEU A 446 -1.40 0.40 4.05
C LEU A 446 -1.86 0.39 2.58
N TYR A 447 -2.86 -0.44 2.30
CA TYR A 447 -3.49 -0.62 0.99
C TYR A 447 -4.97 -0.32 1.15
N ALA A 448 -5.45 0.80 0.63
CA ALA A 448 -6.83 1.24 0.90
C ALA A 448 -7.56 1.81 -0.31
N GLY A 449 -8.85 1.48 -0.46
CA GLY A 449 -9.69 2.07 -1.51
C GLY A 449 -9.27 1.72 -2.94
N ASN A 450 -8.39 0.73 -3.14
CA ASN A 450 -7.94 0.33 -4.47
C ASN A 450 -8.96 -0.57 -5.15
N THR A 451 -9.00 -0.52 -6.48
CA THR A 451 -9.71 -1.49 -7.33
C THR A 451 -8.69 -2.27 -8.14
N SER A 452 -8.75 -3.59 -8.06
CA SER A 452 -7.90 -4.51 -8.81
C SER A 452 -8.77 -5.52 -9.57
N THR A 453 -8.58 -5.58 -10.88
CA THR A 453 -9.38 -6.45 -11.77
C THR A 453 -8.51 -7.13 -12.82
N LEU A 454 -8.86 -8.36 -13.20
CA LEU A 454 -8.18 -9.18 -14.22
C LEU A 454 -6.67 -9.41 -13.99
N LEU A 455 -6.20 -9.10 -12.78
CA LEU A 455 -4.91 -9.54 -12.26
C LEU A 455 -5.02 -10.98 -11.77
N ARG A 456 -3.88 -11.59 -11.53
CA ARG A 456 -3.84 -12.93 -10.98
C ARG A 456 -4.11 -12.92 -9.47
N HIS A 457 -3.34 -12.20 -8.66
CA HIS A 457 -3.57 -12.21 -7.21
C HIS A 457 -3.35 -10.80 -6.62
N PHE A 458 -4.07 -10.45 -5.55
CA PHE A 458 -3.47 -9.57 -4.55
C PHE A 458 -2.60 -10.46 -3.65
N THR A 459 -1.37 -10.05 -3.31
CA THR A 459 -0.53 -10.89 -2.43
C THR A 459 0.12 -10.13 -1.27
N PHE A 460 0.22 -10.83 -0.14
CA PHE A 460 1.32 -10.67 0.79
C PHE A 460 2.16 -11.94 0.81
N GLN A 461 3.48 -11.78 0.77
CA GLN A 461 4.40 -12.92 0.72
C GLN A 461 5.78 -12.62 1.32
N TRP A 462 6.48 -13.68 1.66
CA TRP A 462 7.86 -13.71 2.14
C TRP A 462 8.10 -12.78 3.32
N SER A 463 7.48 -13.10 4.45
CA SER A 463 7.63 -12.41 5.74
C SER A 463 6.99 -11.03 5.81
N ALA A 464 6.15 -10.66 4.83
CA ALA A 464 5.35 -9.44 4.89
C ALA A 464 4.51 -9.41 6.18
N ALA A 465 4.58 -8.30 6.93
CA ALA A 465 3.95 -8.24 8.25
C ALA A 465 3.53 -6.84 8.71
N GLY A 466 2.48 -6.79 9.54
CA GLY A 466 1.97 -5.54 10.11
C GLY A 466 1.25 -4.66 9.09
N ASN A 467 0.87 -5.21 7.93
CA ASN A 467 0.22 -4.46 6.87
C ASN A 467 -1.31 -4.46 7.05
N VAL A 468 -1.97 -3.46 6.46
CA VAL A 468 -3.43 -3.32 6.46
C VAL A 468 -3.94 -3.20 5.03
N VAL A 469 -4.96 -3.99 4.69
CA VAL A 469 -5.68 -4.01 3.42
C VAL A 469 -7.14 -3.70 3.74
N ILE A 470 -7.57 -2.46 3.49
CA ILE A 470 -8.85 -1.94 3.95
C ILE A 470 -9.69 -1.31 2.84
N GLY A 471 -10.95 -1.75 2.70
CA GLY A 471 -11.90 -1.07 1.80
C GLY A 471 -11.54 -1.16 0.31
N ASN A 472 -10.83 -2.20 -0.13
CA ASN A 472 -10.48 -2.40 -1.53
C ASN A 472 -11.53 -3.26 -2.26
N SER A 473 -11.52 -3.24 -3.59
CA SER A 473 -12.30 -4.14 -4.44
C SER A 473 -11.39 -5.05 -5.27
N PHE A 474 -11.62 -6.35 -5.19
CA PHE A 474 -10.85 -7.38 -5.91
C PHE A 474 -11.79 -8.35 -6.64
N ASP A 475 -11.41 -8.75 -7.86
CA ASP A 475 -11.96 -9.94 -8.53
C ASP A 475 -11.05 -11.18 -8.43
N SER A 476 -9.86 -11.01 -7.85
CA SER A 476 -8.92 -12.08 -7.50
C SER A 476 -9.02 -12.43 -6.01
N ASP A 477 -8.34 -13.49 -5.61
CA ASP A 477 -8.11 -13.86 -4.23
C ASP A 477 -7.20 -12.87 -3.47
N LEU A 478 -7.33 -12.90 -2.14
CA LEU A 478 -6.38 -12.35 -1.19
C LEU A 478 -5.39 -13.46 -0.83
N ASN A 479 -4.21 -13.41 -1.45
CA ASN A 479 -3.25 -14.50 -1.42
C ASN A 479 -2.17 -14.26 -0.37
N LEU A 480 -2.10 -15.15 0.62
CA LEU A 480 -0.99 -15.24 1.56
C LEU A 480 -0.06 -16.34 1.06
N HIS A 481 0.86 -15.97 0.15
CA HIS A 481 1.56 -16.92 -0.74
C HIS A 481 2.48 -17.92 -0.02
N GLY A 482 2.82 -17.66 1.24
CA GLY A 482 3.75 -18.45 2.02
C GLY A 482 5.12 -17.77 2.14
N GLY A 483 5.94 -18.28 3.05
CA GLY A 483 7.17 -17.62 3.51
C GLY A 483 6.99 -16.80 4.79
N TRP A 484 6.07 -17.21 5.67
CA TRP A 484 5.90 -16.70 7.04
C TRP A 484 5.33 -15.26 7.16
N GLU A 485 4.40 -14.89 6.28
CA GLU A 485 3.59 -13.66 6.44
C GLU A 485 2.80 -13.73 7.74
N ARG A 486 2.71 -12.62 8.46
CA ARG A 486 2.08 -12.61 9.78
C ARG A 486 1.51 -11.25 10.13
N ASN A 487 0.61 -11.21 11.10
CA ASN A 487 0.13 -9.94 11.68
C ASN A 487 -0.43 -8.97 10.62
N ASN A 488 -0.96 -9.45 9.49
CA ASN A 488 -1.60 -8.60 8.49
C ASN A 488 -3.11 -8.51 8.75
N LEU A 489 -3.73 -7.39 8.42
CA LEU A 489 -5.16 -7.17 8.56
C LEU A 489 -5.81 -6.97 7.19
N PHE A 490 -6.86 -7.75 6.93
CA PHE A 490 -7.73 -7.63 5.77
C PHE A 490 -9.13 -7.30 6.27
N GLU A 491 -9.62 -6.10 6.01
CA GLU A 491 -10.97 -5.72 6.44
C GLU A 491 -11.72 -4.84 5.44
N LEU A 492 -13.05 -4.86 5.50
CA LEU A 492 -13.92 -4.01 4.67
C LEU A 492 -13.73 -4.17 3.15
N ASN A 493 -12.99 -5.19 2.71
CA ASN A 493 -12.75 -5.39 1.29
C ASN A 493 -13.96 -6.08 0.65
N THR A 494 -14.24 -5.73 -0.59
CA THR A 494 -15.15 -6.47 -1.46
C THR A 494 -14.32 -7.40 -2.34
N VAL A 495 -14.44 -8.71 -2.13
CA VAL A 495 -13.71 -9.74 -2.89
C VAL A 495 -14.73 -10.60 -3.62
N LYS A 496 -14.78 -10.48 -4.95
CA LYS A 496 -15.80 -11.13 -5.78
C LYS A 496 -15.13 -12.01 -6.84
N VAL A 497 -14.80 -13.25 -6.45
CA VAL A 497 -14.01 -14.16 -7.29
C VAL A 497 -14.89 -14.89 -8.32
N PRO A 498 -14.74 -14.64 -9.63
CA PRO A 498 -15.52 -15.31 -10.66
C PRO A 498 -15.11 -16.78 -10.80
N TYR A 499 -15.95 -17.59 -11.45
CA TYR A 499 -15.59 -18.98 -11.76
C TYR A 499 -14.37 -19.06 -12.69
N ALA A 500 -14.27 -18.10 -13.60
CA ALA A 500 -13.14 -17.97 -14.50
C ALA A 500 -11.80 -17.65 -13.81
N HIS A 501 -11.79 -17.32 -12.52
CA HIS A 501 -10.56 -17.12 -11.75
C HIS A 501 -10.08 -18.45 -11.15
N ARG A 502 -9.21 -19.14 -11.89
CA ARG A 502 -8.69 -20.49 -11.56
C ARG A 502 -7.49 -20.87 -12.42
N SER A 503 -6.66 -21.78 -11.92
CA SER A 503 -5.49 -22.31 -12.64
C SER A 503 -5.85 -22.97 -13.97
N GLY A 504 -7.00 -23.66 -14.04
CA GLY A 504 -7.50 -24.30 -15.27
C GLY A 504 -7.80 -23.35 -16.45
N ASN A 505 -7.79 -22.03 -16.25
CA ASN A 505 -7.95 -21.06 -17.35
C ASN A 505 -6.62 -20.56 -17.93
N CYS A 506 -5.49 -21.12 -17.51
CA CYS A 506 -4.20 -20.85 -18.14
C CYS A 506 -4.15 -21.45 -19.57
N ARG A 507 -3.66 -20.66 -20.54
CA ARG A 507 -3.60 -21.06 -21.96
C ARG A 507 -2.18 -21.31 -22.48
N ALA A 508 -1.16 -20.70 -21.88
CA ALA A 508 0.24 -20.84 -22.29
C ALA A 508 1.19 -20.51 -21.12
N ASN A 509 2.38 -21.12 -21.10
CA ASN A 509 3.42 -20.81 -20.11
C ASN A 509 2.91 -20.78 -18.66
N CYS A 510 2.16 -21.83 -18.32
CA CYS A 510 1.44 -21.92 -17.06
C CYS A 510 2.39 -22.16 -15.88
N GLY A 511 2.10 -21.51 -14.76
CA GLY A 511 2.76 -21.82 -13.49
C GLY A 511 2.25 -23.15 -12.92
N GLU A 512 3.11 -23.86 -12.18
CA GLU A 512 2.75 -25.13 -11.55
C GLU A 512 2.18 -24.93 -10.14
N GLU A 513 0.91 -24.54 -10.03
CA GLU A 513 0.18 -24.60 -8.75
C GLU A 513 -0.25 -26.02 -8.34
N GLY A 514 0.61 -27.02 -8.55
CA GLY A 514 0.26 -28.40 -8.17
C GLY A 514 1.30 -29.48 -8.41
N GLY A 515 2.36 -29.24 -9.18
CA GLY A 515 3.45 -30.22 -9.36
C GLY A 515 3.23 -31.32 -10.39
N GLY A 516 2.47 -31.06 -11.45
CA GLY A 516 2.48 -31.91 -12.65
C GLY A 516 1.13 -31.97 -13.35
N GLY A 517 0.99 -31.26 -14.47
CA GLY A 517 -0.26 -31.16 -15.24
C GLY A 517 -1.20 -30.06 -14.72
N PRO A 518 -2.22 -29.65 -15.51
CA PRO A 518 -3.05 -28.50 -15.16
C PRO A 518 -3.74 -28.76 -13.84
N ASP A 519 -3.37 -27.96 -12.83
CA ASP A 519 -4.10 -27.86 -11.58
C ASP A 519 -5.56 -27.48 -11.89
N ASP A 520 -6.50 -28.24 -11.32
CA ASP A 520 -7.94 -28.03 -11.49
C ASP A 520 -8.55 -27.25 -10.32
N SER A 521 -7.71 -26.69 -9.44
CA SER A 521 -8.18 -25.92 -8.30
C SER A 521 -8.97 -24.68 -8.76
N ASN A 522 -10.08 -24.45 -8.06
CA ASN A 522 -10.80 -23.19 -8.16
C ASN A 522 -10.22 -22.27 -7.10
N TRP A 523 -9.70 -21.11 -7.48
CA TRP A 523 -9.22 -20.16 -6.50
C TRP A 523 -10.40 -19.50 -5.77
N PHE A 524 -10.31 -19.45 -4.44
CA PHE A 524 -11.32 -18.89 -3.54
C PHE A 524 -10.85 -17.51 -3.03
N PRO A 525 -11.73 -16.70 -2.41
CA PRO A 525 -11.38 -15.35 -1.93
C PRO A 525 -10.16 -15.28 -1.00
N ILE A 526 -9.78 -16.38 -0.34
CA ILE A 526 -8.55 -16.50 0.43
C ILE A 526 -7.70 -17.62 -0.17
N TRP A 527 -6.40 -17.36 -0.32
CA TRP A 527 -5.40 -18.39 -0.55
C TRP A 527 -4.37 -18.40 0.58
N TRP A 528 -4.00 -19.59 1.04
CA TRP A 528 -3.11 -19.79 2.19
C TRP A 528 -1.93 -20.71 1.87
N GLY A 529 -0.71 -20.27 2.15
CA GLY A 529 0.49 -21.09 1.99
C GLY A 529 0.51 -22.23 3.01
N ALA A 530 -0.01 -23.40 2.66
CA ALA A 530 -0.17 -24.51 3.60
C ALA A 530 0.95 -25.57 3.52
N GLY A 531 1.58 -25.83 4.67
CA GLY A 531 2.27 -27.08 4.96
C GLY A 531 3.35 -27.44 3.96
N LYS A 532 3.37 -28.71 3.55
CA LYS A 532 4.44 -29.29 2.72
C LYS A 532 4.53 -28.70 1.32
N LYS A 533 3.40 -28.36 0.69
CA LYS A 533 3.40 -27.73 -0.64
C LYS A 533 3.99 -26.33 -0.58
N ALA A 534 3.75 -25.61 0.51
CA ALA A 534 4.24 -24.25 0.68
C ALA A 534 5.77 -24.13 0.72
N VAL A 535 6.50 -25.24 0.90
CA VAL A 535 7.96 -25.27 0.75
C VAL A 535 8.42 -24.79 -0.63
N LYS A 536 7.62 -24.99 -1.68
CA LYS A 536 7.87 -24.41 -3.02
C LYS A 536 8.08 -22.90 -2.98
N TRP A 537 7.41 -22.21 -2.05
CA TRP A 537 7.41 -20.76 -1.90
C TRP A 537 8.09 -20.31 -0.60
N SER A 538 9.10 -21.07 -0.15
CA SER A 538 9.90 -20.78 1.05
C SER A 538 9.24 -21.10 2.40
N GLY A 539 8.14 -21.85 2.41
CA GLY A 539 7.50 -22.34 3.64
C GLY A 539 6.06 -21.87 3.81
N ALA A 540 5.41 -22.32 4.88
CA ALA A 540 4.02 -22.00 5.17
C ALA A 540 3.81 -20.54 5.59
N THR A 541 2.59 -20.04 5.42
CA THR A 541 2.14 -18.75 5.95
C THR A 541 2.19 -18.75 7.49
N GLY A 542 2.55 -17.61 8.07
CA GLY A 542 2.69 -17.43 9.53
C GLY A 542 1.37 -17.14 10.24
N TYR A 543 1.46 -16.64 11.48
CA TYR A 543 0.32 -16.45 12.38
C TYR A 543 -0.36 -15.08 12.29
N ARG A 544 -1.58 -15.01 12.81
CA ARG A 544 -2.35 -13.77 13.06
C ARG A 544 -2.54 -12.91 11.81
N ASN A 545 -2.74 -13.56 10.67
CA ASN A 545 -3.33 -12.88 9.52
C ASN A 545 -4.84 -12.82 9.76
N VAL A 546 -5.36 -11.61 9.93
CA VAL A 546 -6.73 -11.36 10.42
C VAL A 546 -7.63 -10.94 9.27
N PHE A 547 -8.78 -11.59 9.17
CA PHE A 547 -9.88 -11.22 8.29
C PHE A 547 -11.06 -10.76 9.14
N PHE A 548 -11.57 -9.56 8.85
CA PHE A 548 -12.69 -8.98 9.58
C PHE A 548 -13.59 -8.15 8.67
N ASN A 549 -14.91 -8.35 8.74
CA ASN A 549 -15.89 -7.53 8.03
C ASN A 549 -15.61 -7.33 6.51
N ASN A 550 -15.17 -8.36 5.80
CA ASN A 550 -15.06 -8.33 4.34
C ASN A 550 -16.34 -8.89 3.70
N ALA A 551 -16.67 -8.40 2.52
CA ALA A 551 -17.69 -8.99 1.65
C ALA A 551 -16.99 -9.93 0.65
N MET A 552 -16.90 -11.22 0.99
CA MET A 552 -16.19 -12.21 0.17
C MET A 552 -17.16 -13.20 -0.47
N THR A 553 -17.12 -13.29 -1.80
CA THR A 553 -18.00 -14.19 -2.55
C THR A 553 -17.25 -14.94 -3.64
N LYS A 554 -17.71 -16.18 -3.91
CA LYS A 554 -17.16 -17.05 -4.95
C LYS A 554 -18.27 -17.57 -5.87
N GLN A 555 -18.02 -17.48 -7.17
CA GLN A 555 -18.81 -18.16 -8.18
C GLN A 555 -18.21 -19.55 -8.47
N LEU A 556 -19.05 -20.60 -8.40
CA LEU A 556 -18.64 -22.01 -8.50
C LEU A 556 -18.89 -22.66 -9.86
N ALA A 557 -19.57 -21.97 -10.77
CA ALA A 557 -19.80 -22.39 -12.15
C ALA A 557 -19.93 -21.17 -13.06
N ASP A 558 -19.64 -21.31 -14.35
CA ASP A 558 -19.85 -20.24 -15.33
C ASP A 558 -21.28 -19.70 -15.26
N ASN A 559 -21.41 -18.38 -15.18
CA ASN A 559 -22.69 -17.67 -15.03
C ASN A 559 -23.55 -18.08 -13.81
N GLY A 560 -22.98 -18.86 -12.87
CA GLY A 560 -23.64 -19.22 -11.63
C GLY A 560 -23.74 -18.05 -10.64
N PRO A 561 -24.48 -18.22 -9.53
CA PRO A 561 -24.53 -17.20 -8.47
C PRO A 561 -23.18 -17.08 -7.75
N TYR A 562 -22.95 -15.89 -7.19
CA TYR A 562 -21.90 -15.65 -6.22
C TYR A 562 -22.39 -16.07 -4.84
N ASN A 563 -21.66 -16.97 -4.20
CA ASN A 563 -21.98 -17.48 -2.87
C ASN A 563 -21.04 -16.85 -1.84
N ASP A 564 -21.56 -16.50 -0.67
CA ASP A 564 -20.75 -15.98 0.43
C ASP A 564 -19.71 -17.02 0.87
N PHE A 565 -18.47 -16.57 1.08
CA PHE A 565 -17.37 -17.40 1.56
C PHE A 565 -17.42 -17.61 3.08
N TYR A 566 -17.83 -16.58 3.83
CA TYR A 566 -18.22 -16.69 5.23
C TYR A 566 -19.37 -15.72 5.53
N ALA A 567 -20.21 -16.08 6.50
CA ALA A 567 -21.44 -15.33 6.79
C ALA A 567 -21.29 -14.31 7.93
N ASP A 568 -20.52 -14.61 8.98
CA ASP A 568 -20.39 -13.74 10.16
C ASP A 568 -19.31 -12.67 9.94
N ARG A 569 -19.73 -11.48 9.52
CA ARG A 569 -18.84 -10.35 9.23
C ARG A 569 -18.35 -9.60 10.47
N HIS A 570 -18.95 -9.82 11.64
CA HIS A 570 -18.53 -9.22 12.92
C HIS A 570 -17.58 -10.13 13.70
N ARG A 571 -17.31 -11.32 13.18
CA ARG A 571 -16.28 -12.21 13.70
C ARG A 571 -14.90 -11.76 13.28
N VAL A 572 -13.96 -11.83 14.21
CA VAL A 572 -12.53 -11.69 13.91
C VAL A 572 -11.98 -13.08 13.63
N TYR A 573 -11.59 -13.36 12.39
CA TYR A 573 -10.96 -14.62 12.00
C TYR A 573 -9.44 -14.44 11.95
N SER A 574 -8.73 -14.98 12.93
CA SER A 574 -7.27 -14.93 13.00
C SER A 574 -6.66 -16.25 12.55
N PHE A 575 -6.17 -16.30 11.31
CA PHE A 575 -5.57 -17.50 10.72
C PHE A 575 -4.15 -17.76 11.22
N GLY A 576 -3.77 -19.03 11.25
CA GLY A 576 -2.48 -19.50 11.77
C GLY A 576 -2.34 -19.34 13.28
N TRP A 577 -3.46 -19.34 14.04
CA TRP A 577 -3.48 -18.99 15.47
C TRP A 577 -4.53 -19.82 16.21
N ASP A 578 -4.22 -20.25 17.44
CA ASP A 578 -5.15 -20.99 18.32
C ASP A 578 -5.66 -20.18 19.54
N GLY A 579 -5.29 -18.90 19.61
CA GLY A 579 -5.55 -18.03 20.76
C GLY A 579 -4.29 -17.77 21.60
N THR A 580 -3.31 -18.68 21.57
CA THR A 580 -2.10 -18.64 22.41
C THR A 580 -0.79 -18.67 21.61
N GLY A 581 -0.77 -19.38 20.49
CA GLY A 581 0.42 -19.60 19.67
C GLY A 581 0.11 -19.85 18.20
N TYR A 582 1.17 -19.93 17.38
CA TYR A 582 1.04 -20.36 16.00
C TYR A 582 0.49 -21.79 15.97
N LYS A 583 -0.54 -21.99 15.15
CA LYS A 583 -1.16 -23.29 14.90
C LYS A 583 -1.42 -23.42 13.40
N HIS A 584 -0.80 -24.42 12.79
CA HIS A 584 -1.05 -24.75 11.40
C HIS A 584 -2.50 -25.22 11.20
N LEU A 585 -3.06 -24.94 10.02
CA LEU A 585 -4.43 -25.33 9.67
C LEU A 585 -4.56 -26.86 9.58
N ASP A 586 -5.57 -27.43 10.23
CA ASP A 586 -5.77 -28.87 10.25
C ASP A 586 -7.25 -29.27 10.12
N VAL A 587 -7.51 -30.50 9.67
CA VAL A 587 -8.87 -31.07 9.59
C VAL A 587 -8.90 -32.31 10.47
N GLY A 588 -9.69 -32.27 11.54
CA GLY A 588 -9.79 -33.38 12.49
C GLY A 588 -8.45 -33.69 13.19
N GLY A 589 -7.60 -32.69 13.42
CA GLY A 589 -6.28 -32.83 14.02
C GLY A 589 -5.15 -33.14 13.04
N ILE A 590 -5.46 -33.31 11.74
CA ILE A 590 -4.47 -33.66 10.71
C ILE A 590 -4.07 -32.40 9.92
N PRO A 591 -2.82 -31.92 10.02
CA PRO A 591 -2.31 -30.77 9.27
C PRO A 591 -2.56 -30.89 7.77
N ILE A 592 -3.16 -29.87 7.15
CA ILE A 592 -3.34 -29.87 5.70
C ILE A 592 -1.98 -29.65 5.02
N ALA A 593 -1.69 -30.42 3.98
CA ALA A 593 -0.43 -30.33 3.24
C ALA A 593 -0.48 -29.35 2.05
N ASP A 594 -1.69 -28.95 1.65
CA ASP A 594 -2.01 -28.09 0.52
C ASP A 594 -3.32 -27.35 0.83
N TRP A 595 -3.44 -26.11 0.33
CA TRP A 595 -4.67 -25.33 0.39
C TRP A 595 -5.69 -25.76 -0.65
N ALA A 596 -5.22 -26.17 -1.84
CA ALA A 596 -6.09 -26.60 -2.91
C ALA A 596 -7.04 -27.71 -2.43
N LYS A 597 -8.34 -27.55 -2.70
CA LYS A 597 -9.44 -28.47 -2.31
C LYS A 597 -9.76 -28.45 -0.80
N ASN A 598 -9.17 -27.55 -0.03
CA ASN A 598 -9.43 -27.38 1.40
C ASN A 598 -10.01 -26.00 1.76
N GLU A 599 -10.28 -25.15 0.77
CA GLU A 599 -10.60 -23.73 0.93
C GLU A 599 -11.91 -23.47 1.69
N GLN A 600 -12.83 -24.44 1.66
CA GLN A 600 -14.16 -24.36 2.28
C GLN A 600 -14.27 -25.12 3.61
N ARG A 601 -13.15 -25.64 4.14
CA ARG A 601 -13.15 -26.36 5.42
C ARG A 601 -13.30 -25.38 6.58
N ASP A 602 -13.89 -25.85 7.68
CA ASP A 602 -13.92 -25.11 8.94
C ASP A 602 -12.63 -25.38 9.72
N TYR A 603 -11.88 -24.31 9.98
CA TYR A 603 -10.63 -24.33 10.74
C TYR A 603 -10.76 -23.69 12.13
N THR A 604 -11.98 -23.37 12.55
CA THR A 604 -12.26 -22.82 13.88
C THR A 604 -12.17 -23.92 14.96
N GLY A 605 -12.39 -23.57 16.23
CA GLY A 605 -12.41 -24.57 17.31
C GLY A 605 -11.05 -25.20 17.65
N GLY A 606 -9.95 -24.51 17.36
CA GLY A 606 -8.59 -24.99 17.64
C GLY A 606 -7.86 -25.60 16.44
N HIS A 607 -8.46 -25.53 15.25
CA HIS A 607 -7.92 -26.09 14.01
C HIS A 607 -7.11 -25.09 13.16
N GLY A 608 -6.56 -24.04 13.80
CA GLY A 608 -5.66 -23.06 13.20
C GLY A 608 -6.30 -21.72 12.81
N VAL A 609 -7.61 -21.54 13.00
CA VAL A 609 -8.26 -20.23 12.95
C VAL A 609 -8.90 -19.91 14.31
N ASP A 610 -8.36 -18.90 14.99
CA ASP A 610 -9.01 -18.34 16.18
C ASP A 610 -10.16 -17.44 15.75
N ALA A 611 -11.37 -17.88 16.08
CA ALA A 611 -12.62 -17.17 15.84
C ALA A 611 -13.39 -16.96 17.17
N THR A 612 -12.69 -16.79 18.29
CA THR A 612 -13.32 -16.59 19.60
C THR A 612 -13.75 -15.15 19.86
N LYS A 613 -13.24 -14.20 19.07
CA LYS A 613 -13.48 -12.75 19.23
C LYS A 613 -14.48 -12.22 18.21
N THR A 614 -15.38 -11.35 18.67
CA THR A 614 -16.25 -10.54 17.82
C THR A 614 -16.04 -9.06 18.12
N ASP A 615 -16.28 -8.21 17.14
CA ASP A 615 -16.27 -6.75 17.32
C ASP A 615 -17.50 -6.13 16.63
N ALA A 616 -18.20 -5.26 17.34
CA ALA A 616 -19.40 -4.59 16.85
C ALA A 616 -19.08 -3.37 15.97
N ALA A 617 -17.86 -2.83 16.06
CA ALA A 617 -17.43 -1.73 15.21
C ALA A 617 -17.30 -2.20 13.75
N SER A 618 -17.49 -1.28 12.81
CA SER A 618 -17.29 -1.57 11.39
C SER A 618 -15.83 -1.85 11.04
N SER A 619 -14.88 -1.34 11.83
CA SER A 619 -13.45 -1.52 11.59
C SER A 619 -12.65 -1.81 12.86
N LEU A 620 -11.62 -2.66 12.73
CA LEU A 620 -10.59 -2.87 13.75
C LEU A 620 -9.51 -1.78 13.71
N PHE A 621 -9.31 -1.14 12.55
CA PHE A 621 -8.26 -0.16 12.32
C PHE A 621 -8.71 1.29 12.41
N LEU A 622 -9.90 1.61 11.90
CA LEU A 622 -10.45 2.96 11.86
C LEU A 622 -11.57 3.13 12.90
N LYS A 623 -11.69 4.33 13.47
CA LYS A 623 -12.83 4.69 14.35
C LYS A 623 -14.08 4.98 13.52
N SER A 624 -13.92 5.58 12.33
CA SER A 624 -15.00 5.82 11.37
C SER A 624 -14.60 5.42 9.94
N VAL A 625 -15.57 4.97 9.16
CA VAL A 625 -15.39 4.45 7.79
C VAL A 625 -16.22 5.20 6.75
N ASP A 626 -17.02 6.17 7.18
CA ASP A 626 -17.91 6.99 6.35
C ASP A 626 -17.25 8.28 5.84
N GLY A 627 -15.95 8.47 6.09
CA GLY A 627 -15.21 9.67 5.72
C GLY A 627 -15.47 10.87 6.64
N THR A 628 -16.32 10.74 7.67
CA THR A 628 -16.46 11.73 8.73
C THR A 628 -15.43 11.46 9.84
N PRO A 629 -14.55 12.42 10.18
CA PRO A 629 -13.59 12.23 11.25
C PRO A 629 -14.32 11.91 12.57
N PRO A 630 -13.85 10.90 13.32
CA PRO A 630 -14.43 10.52 14.60
C PRO A 630 -14.20 11.66 15.61
N SER A 631 -15.27 12.16 16.19
CA SER A 631 -15.20 13.09 17.32
C SER A 631 -14.54 12.40 18.52
N SER A 632 -13.29 12.78 18.85
CA SER A 632 -12.64 12.50 20.14
C SER A 632 -12.47 13.81 20.92
N PRO A 633 -12.63 13.79 22.26
CA PRO A 633 -12.61 14.98 23.09
C PRO A 633 -11.16 15.36 23.41
N SER A 634 -10.72 16.57 23.04
CA SER A 634 -10.01 17.47 23.94
C SER A 634 -9.60 18.76 23.25
N SER A 635 -9.59 19.82 24.07
CA SER A 635 -8.77 21.02 23.99
C SER A 635 -7.61 20.99 22.99
N THR A 636 -7.55 21.98 22.07
CA THR A 636 -6.44 22.95 21.92
C THR A 636 -6.71 23.85 20.69
N THR A 637 -6.62 25.15 20.93
CA THR A 637 -6.46 26.31 20.03
C THR A 637 -6.43 26.08 18.51
N THR A 638 -7.48 26.58 17.84
CA THR A 638 -7.59 26.76 16.39
C THR A 638 -6.69 27.90 15.91
N GLN A 639 -5.88 27.68 14.87
CA GLN A 639 -5.50 28.74 13.95
C GLN A 639 -6.45 28.69 12.75
N THR A 640 -7.14 29.80 12.54
CA THR A 640 -8.40 29.95 11.81
C THR A 640 -8.19 30.34 10.34
N PRO A 641 -8.86 29.72 9.36
CA PRO A 641 -9.17 30.39 8.11
C PRO A 641 -10.44 31.24 8.30
N SER A 642 -10.24 32.56 8.42
CA SER A 642 -11.08 33.66 7.90
C SER A 642 -11.32 34.82 8.89
N ALA A 643 -10.31 35.69 9.03
CA ALA A 643 -10.52 37.09 9.45
C ALA A 643 -11.30 37.93 8.39
N CYS A 644 -11.99 37.27 7.45
CA CYS A 644 -12.67 37.86 6.30
C CYS A 644 -14.15 37.46 6.20
N LEU A 645 -14.71 36.73 7.17
CA LEU A 645 -16.16 36.64 7.33
C LEU A 645 -16.62 37.70 8.34
N ASN A 646 -17.64 38.48 7.98
CA ASN A 646 -18.25 39.47 8.86
C ASN A 646 -19.69 39.09 9.12
N ALA A 647 -20.09 39.00 10.39
CA ALA A 647 -21.48 38.79 10.79
C ALA A 647 -22.01 40.06 11.47
N THR A 648 -23.21 40.51 11.10
CA THR A 648 -23.87 41.66 11.72
C THR A 648 -25.24 41.26 12.25
N PHE A 649 -25.58 41.70 13.47
CA PHE A 649 -26.88 41.43 14.09
C PHE A 649 -27.86 42.57 13.79
N THR A 650 -29.12 42.22 13.58
CA THR A 650 -30.22 43.20 13.52
C THR A 650 -31.46 42.64 14.20
N ARG A 651 -32.06 43.44 15.08
CA ARG A 651 -33.37 43.15 15.64
C ARG A 651 -34.45 43.58 14.64
N LYS A 652 -35.17 42.61 14.06
CA LYS A 652 -36.15 42.82 12.99
C LYS A 652 -37.51 43.30 13.49
N SER A 653 -37.95 42.82 14.65
CA SER A 653 -39.24 43.18 15.25
C SER A 653 -39.20 42.92 16.75
N VAL A 654 -39.87 43.75 17.56
CA VAL A 654 -39.90 43.62 19.03
C VAL A 654 -41.35 43.62 19.49
N TRP A 655 -41.67 42.75 20.44
CA TRP A 655 -42.95 42.72 21.16
C TRP A 655 -42.68 42.61 22.66
N GLU A 656 -43.72 42.70 23.49
CA GLU A 656 -43.59 42.82 24.95
C GLU A 656 -42.76 41.67 25.58
N SER A 657 -42.99 40.43 25.13
CA SER A 657 -42.34 39.24 25.67
C SER A 657 -41.10 38.75 24.88
N GLY A 658 -40.67 39.45 23.81
CA GLY A 658 -39.59 38.96 22.96
C GLY A 658 -39.27 39.78 21.72
N TYR A 659 -38.46 39.21 20.83
CA TYR A 659 -38.10 39.85 19.56
C TYR A 659 -37.72 38.83 18.47
N GLY A 660 -37.83 39.25 17.21
CA GLY A 660 -37.26 38.55 16.05
C GLY A 660 -35.89 39.14 15.72
N GLY A 661 -34.86 38.32 15.69
CA GLY A 661 -33.47 38.68 15.39
C GLY A 661 -33.00 38.07 14.07
N ALA A 662 -32.05 38.73 13.40
CA ALA A 662 -31.43 38.22 12.19
C ALA A 662 -29.92 38.51 12.18
N PHE A 663 -29.17 37.64 11.52
CA PHE A 663 -27.76 37.83 11.23
C PHE A 663 -27.51 37.84 9.72
N SER A 664 -26.64 38.75 9.29
CA SER A 664 -26.11 38.82 7.92
C SER A 664 -24.63 38.49 7.92
N ILE A 665 -24.24 37.46 7.18
CA ILE A 665 -22.87 36.97 7.03
C ILE A 665 -22.34 37.36 5.66
N THR A 666 -21.33 38.21 5.61
CA THR A 666 -20.69 38.64 4.36
C THR A 666 -19.30 38.04 4.24
N ASN A 667 -19.00 37.47 3.06
CA ASN A 667 -17.69 36.94 2.73
C ASN A 667 -16.83 37.99 2.03
N THR A 668 -15.83 38.53 2.73
CA THR A 668 -14.83 39.44 2.16
C THR A 668 -13.52 38.74 1.78
N CYS A 669 -13.50 37.41 1.80
CA CYS A 669 -12.37 36.60 1.33
C CYS A 669 -12.32 36.59 -0.22
N SER A 670 -11.14 36.30 -0.79
CA SER A 670 -10.94 36.15 -2.24
C SER A 670 -11.48 34.83 -2.82
N ALA A 671 -11.85 33.87 -1.96
CA ALA A 671 -12.40 32.57 -2.33
C ALA A 671 -13.79 32.33 -1.67
N ALA A 672 -14.58 31.43 -2.26
CA ALA A 672 -15.86 31.05 -1.70
C ALA A 672 -15.65 30.29 -0.38
N VAL A 673 -16.50 30.57 0.61
CA VAL A 673 -16.53 29.86 1.90
C VAL A 673 -17.65 28.83 1.83
N GLY A 674 -17.35 27.55 2.10
CA GLY A 674 -18.30 26.44 1.98
C GLY A 674 -19.29 26.29 3.15
N SER A 675 -19.03 26.95 4.29
CA SER A 675 -19.86 26.90 5.49
C SER A 675 -19.57 28.08 6.41
N TRP A 676 -20.54 28.48 7.24
CA TRP A 676 -20.36 29.52 8.25
C TRP A 676 -20.99 29.11 9.58
N ALA A 677 -20.50 29.71 10.67
CA ALA A 677 -21.08 29.56 12.00
C ALA A 677 -20.99 30.88 12.77
N VAL A 678 -22.12 31.32 13.32
CA VAL A 678 -22.21 32.49 14.21
C VAL A 678 -22.49 31.99 15.62
N GLU A 679 -21.73 32.49 16.58
CA GLU A 679 -21.80 32.10 17.99
C GLU A 679 -22.00 33.34 18.85
N PHE A 680 -22.89 33.29 19.84
CA PHE A 680 -23.13 34.39 20.79
C PHE A 680 -23.80 33.90 22.07
N ASP A 681 -23.74 34.73 23.11
CA ASP A 681 -24.46 34.50 24.36
C ASP A 681 -25.72 35.36 24.44
N LEU A 682 -26.76 34.85 25.10
CA LEU A 682 -27.92 35.65 25.52
C LEU A 682 -27.93 35.83 27.04
N PRO A 683 -28.18 37.05 27.56
CA PRO A 683 -28.34 37.25 29.00
C PRO A 683 -29.41 36.33 29.62
N SER A 684 -29.25 35.99 30.90
CA SER A 684 -30.26 35.22 31.64
C SER A 684 -31.64 35.90 31.55
N GLY A 685 -32.69 35.10 31.42
CA GLY A 685 -34.04 35.59 31.15
C GLY A 685 -34.36 35.82 29.67
N THR A 686 -33.43 35.51 28.75
CA THR A 686 -33.69 35.49 27.30
C THR A 686 -33.28 34.17 26.66
N THR A 687 -34.16 33.56 25.86
CA THR A 687 -33.91 32.28 25.20
C THR A 687 -34.46 32.26 23.78
N ILE A 688 -33.80 31.54 22.88
CA ILE A 688 -34.27 31.37 21.50
C ILE A 688 -35.33 30.28 21.45
N THR A 689 -36.48 30.62 20.87
CA THR A 689 -37.67 29.75 20.77
C THR A 689 -37.78 29.05 19.42
N GLY A 690 -37.11 29.57 18.39
CA GLY A 690 -37.03 28.97 17.07
C GLY A 690 -36.11 29.76 16.15
N SER A 691 -35.60 29.09 15.11
CA SER A 691 -34.75 29.71 14.08
C SER A 691 -35.04 29.14 12.69
N TRP A 692 -34.61 29.86 11.67
CA TRP A 692 -34.69 29.44 10.27
C TRP A 692 -33.37 29.74 9.55
N SER A 693 -33.19 29.11 8.39
CA SER A 693 -31.97 29.23 7.56
C SER A 693 -30.67 28.98 8.35
N SER A 694 -30.75 28.15 9.40
CA SER A 694 -29.65 27.83 10.30
C SER A 694 -29.90 26.52 11.04
N VAL A 695 -28.83 25.92 11.55
CA VAL A 695 -28.87 24.77 12.45
C VAL A 695 -28.37 25.21 13.83
N PRO A 696 -29.25 25.42 14.82
CA PRO A 696 -28.86 25.87 16.15
C PRO A 696 -28.33 24.73 17.02
N THR A 697 -27.32 25.02 17.83
CA THR A 697 -26.92 24.24 19.00
C THR A 697 -26.84 25.17 20.20
N ARG A 698 -27.18 24.67 21.39
CA ARG A 698 -27.25 25.49 22.63
C ARG A 698 -26.61 24.74 23.79
N THR A 699 -25.79 25.45 24.56
CA THR A 699 -25.26 25.00 25.85
C THR A 699 -25.47 26.12 26.88
N GLY A 700 -26.40 25.95 27.81
CA GLY A 700 -26.75 27.01 28.75
C GLY A 700 -27.30 28.25 28.04
N GLN A 701 -26.61 29.39 28.16
CA GLN A 701 -26.97 30.65 27.49
C GLN A 701 -26.15 30.94 26.23
N HIS A 702 -25.27 30.01 25.85
CA HIS A 702 -24.45 30.08 24.65
C HIS A 702 -25.16 29.43 23.47
N TYR A 703 -25.25 30.13 22.35
CA TYR A 703 -25.90 29.68 21.12
C TYR A 703 -24.90 29.70 19.97
N ARG A 704 -24.92 28.63 19.18
CA ARG A 704 -24.16 28.50 17.93
C ARG A 704 -25.09 28.15 16.79
N PHE A 705 -25.05 28.94 15.73
CA PHE A 705 -25.85 28.80 14.52
C PHE A 705 -24.95 28.47 13.33
N GLY A 706 -25.03 27.24 12.85
CA GLY A 706 -24.42 26.84 11.57
C GLY A 706 -25.35 27.11 10.38
N ASN A 707 -24.81 27.09 9.17
CA ASN A 707 -25.61 27.17 7.95
C ASN A 707 -26.60 26.00 7.81
N ALA A 708 -27.75 26.26 7.20
CA ALA A 708 -28.60 25.22 6.66
C ALA A 708 -27.99 24.64 5.37
N ALA A 709 -28.51 23.49 4.91
CA ALA A 709 -27.99 22.80 3.74
C ALA A 709 -27.92 23.67 2.46
N HIS A 710 -28.82 24.66 2.34
CA HIS A 710 -28.95 25.49 1.14
C HIS A 710 -28.14 26.80 1.18
N ASN A 711 -27.57 27.21 2.31
CA ASN A 711 -26.97 28.54 2.46
C ASN A 711 -25.53 28.53 3.02
N GLY A 712 -24.84 27.39 2.98
CA GLY A 712 -23.45 27.27 3.43
C GLY A 712 -22.42 27.93 2.52
N SER A 713 -22.62 27.84 1.20
CA SER A 713 -21.67 28.39 0.21
C SER A 713 -21.89 29.90 0.01
N VAL A 714 -20.93 30.71 0.47
CA VAL A 714 -20.92 32.17 0.31
C VAL A 714 -19.74 32.54 -0.60
N LYS A 715 -20.02 32.98 -1.83
CA LYS A 715 -19.00 33.43 -2.79
C LYS A 715 -18.27 34.69 -2.29
N PRO A 716 -17.08 35.02 -2.82
CA PRO A 716 -16.43 36.32 -2.57
C PRO A 716 -17.39 37.49 -2.83
N GLY A 717 -17.49 38.42 -1.88
CA GLY A 717 -18.43 39.54 -1.90
C GLY A 717 -19.90 39.17 -1.67
N GLY A 718 -20.22 37.89 -1.49
CA GLY A 718 -21.58 37.40 -1.26
C GLY A 718 -22.02 37.49 0.20
N THR A 719 -23.32 37.35 0.42
CA THR A 719 -23.96 37.40 1.74
C THR A 719 -24.91 36.22 1.95
N ALA A 720 -24.89 35.63 3.14
CA ALA A 720 -25.89 34.69 3.64
C ALA A 720 -26.60 35.29 4.87
N THR A 721 -27.84 34.88 5.13
CA THR A 721 -28.61 35.36 6.29
C THR A 721 -29.30 34.23 7.02
N PHE A 722 -29.46 34.38 8.33
CA PHE A 722 -30.38 33.55 9.13
C PHE A 722 -31.13 34.40 10.15
N GLY A 723 -32.22 33.86 10.70
CA GLY A 723 -33.00 34.54 11.73
C GLY A 723 -33.55 33.62 12.81
N PHE A 724 -34.01 34.23 13.90
CA PHE A 724 -34.53 33.55 15.07
C PHE A 724 -35.57 34.39 15.82
N ASN A 725 -36.40 33.74 16.64
CA ASN A 725 -37.29 34.38 17.61
C ASN A 725 -36.75 34.14 19.03
N ALA A 726 -36.62 35.20 19.82
CA ALA A 726 -36.24 35.16 21.22
C ALA A 726 -37.43 35.49 22.13
N ALA A 727 -37.58 34.74 23.21
CA ALA A 727 -38.41 35.08 24.36
C ALA A 727 -37.52 35.74 25.42
N GLY A 728 -37.82 36.98 25.81
CA GLY A 728 -36.96 37.88 26.59
C GLY A 728 -36.31 38.99 25.74
N GLN A 729 -35.82 40.05 26.39
CA GLN A 729 -35.33 41.28 25.74
C GLN A 729 -33.79 41.38 25.63
N GLY A 730 -33.06 40.37 26.12
CA GLY A 730 -31.60 40.32 26.06
C GLY A 730 -31.08 40.16 24.63
N LEU A 731 -30.12 40.99 24.24
CA LEU A 731 -29.51 40.95 22.90
C LEU A 731 -28.29 40.02 22.88
N PRO A 732 -27.90 39.51 21.69
CA PRO A 732 -26.64 38.78 21.52
C PRO A 732 -25.44 39.57 22.03
N VAL A 733 -24.67 38.97 22.95
CA VAL A 733 -23.38 39.48 23.40
C VAL A 733 -22.28 38.48 23.07
N ALA A 734 -21.01 38.91 23.13
CA ALA A 734 -19.86 38.06 22.81
C ALA A 734 -19.94 37.37 21.42
N CYS A 735 -20.57 38.03 20.44
CA CYS A 735 -20.79 37.43 19.13
C CYS A 735 -19.48 37.23 18.36
N THR A 736 -19.28 36.04 17.81
CA THR A 736 -18.17 35.70 16.93
C THR A 736 -18.62 34.94 15.67
N ILE A 737 -17.86 35.11 14.59
CA ILE A 737 -17.92 34.30 13.37
C ILE A 737 -16.50 33.97 12.95
N ALA A 738 -16.21 32.68 12.71
CA ALA A 738 -14.86 32.22 12.41
C ALA A 738 -13.81 32.84 13.37
N GLY A 739 -14.08 32.83 14.68
CA GLY A 739 -13.19 33.37 15.71
C GLY A 739 -13.00 34.90 15.72
N THR A 740 -13.68 35.65 14.85
CA THR A 740 -13.61 37.12 14.77
C THR A 740 -14.88 37.73 15.37
N LYS A 741 -14.77 38.86 16.07
CA LYS A 741 -15.92 39.56 16.66
C LYS A 741 -16.89 40.02 15.56
N CYS A 742 -18.18 39.78 15.74
CA CYS A 742 -19.22 40.28 14.84
C CYS A 742 -19.21 41.83 14.77
N GLY A 743 -19.50 42.38 13.59
CA GLY A 743 -19.56 43.82 13.38
C GLY A 743 -20.91 44.39 13.81
N GLY A 744 -20.90 45.36 14.74
CA GLY A 744 -22.05 46.19 15.11
C GLY A 744 -23.25 45.47 15.73
N THR A 745 -23.55 45.80 16.99
CA THR A 745 -24.90 45.63 17.54
C THR A 745 -25.60 46.97 17.39
N GLU A 746 -26.44 47.13 16.36
CA GLU A 746 -27.44 48.22 16.36
C GLU A 746 -28.69 47.79 17.14
#